data_AF-A0A084GFZ8-F1
#
_entry.id   AF-A0A084GFZ8-F1
#
_cell.length_a   1.000
_cell.length_b   1.000
_cell.length_c   1.000
_cell.angle_alpha   90.00
_cell.angle_beta   90.00
_cell.angle_gamma   90.00
#
_symmetry.space_group_name_H-M   'P 1'
#
loop_
_entity.id
_entity.type
_entity.pdbx_description
1 polymer ?
#
loop_
_entity_poly.entity_id
_entity_poly.type
_entity_poly.pdbx_seq_one_letter_code
_entity_poly.pdbx_strand_id
1 'polypeptide(L)'
;MLIHICRARRLLIAVLLIIGLIILFSRDHGIPERRLSDGPEEVLNSTLGFGKIFVVNLPERTDRRDLMTLAAAVTGLDFTYIDGVRGANIPEKVLPPSPREKNVNWSGKTGSWRAHMNVLQRIVQENLTSALIMEDDADWDIRLKSQAQAFALASQAYLQPLQNDPSHNLASLFPALSKTLQEDAYVQELQNTPATKKPSTTSSPYGDDWDVIWLGHVGSHLPSDWTSRELNSNHAPLSLLTILIPNDETVADKRHLKRHPFADRIDDFAARFEPHTRVVHEARGTAGIQAYAVSRRGARKLLLKFGLEEFTSSYDLMLRDWCDGAYEGERPVCITTQPPLMSQYYSKGGSDIHGIGGGYFKKSGSTYIRYSVMLNLRKLVARRTDAGLAHIEGLADQWPDEGAILGHAPDAEDYLNHDLKTRSDPNSPNYGNHLSPEEVLQFFEPSEDRVKAVTEWLVSEGISASRISRSRNKQWIQFDATVEEIEALFYADFHIYEHEDTGTVNVACSGYYLPESVRDHIDYITPGIRLMPEDSLVQPQQKRTYEREVSPKDKQSRWRRHLGSDVLIKGRLPFANKSPGKSWSGKSKAVAGSEGTNQRDGAEPEVEEPEVIPPYNDCIYSVTPECIRAQYDIPEGTKNRSDNKLGIFQGLNIRYWQGDLDRYFHAVAPWVPKGSHPQNNLVNGAIGETSNRSESGAEAVMDFQLGMSLVWPQETVLWHVDDPWYEEQHTQEPLIYKGYFNSWFPFSLYPAYNQTGNCLDPECLDPTYPNSNPGGYDGPLACGTFEPTNIISISYSGSEASLPASYLRRQCAEIMKLALQGVTVVVSSGDYGVGSNRRDPPPVGCLGENYDVFNPNFPGNCPYVLTVGSTEWRRVESEDDEGDEGDERTGRGGRGGDDGRGEEEGRGGGGGDDDDDRGTKKPNLDQLQRFTGPYEETATTFFSSGGGFSNVYPVPEYQLAHQKAYFSTLAASNITLDVEGYHGGRTDYETIGSDGLNFNLEGRGYPDLSAIGDNIYVVHRGHPVLMMGTSASAPIVASMLNLVNEERLAVGKSTVGWVHPVIYSHPEIFEDITKGENPNCLSRGFPAVKGWDPVTGLGTPKYPKLLEVFMSLP
;
A
#
# COMPACT_ATOMS: atom_id res chain seq x y z
N MET A 1 -43.94 -17.12 -56.34
CA MET A 1 -43.80 -18.14 -55.26
C MET A 1 -42.53 -17.94 -54.42
N LEU A 2 -41.32 -18.04 -54.99
CA LEU A 2 -40.03 -17.88 -54.27
C LEU A 2 -39.90 -16.63 -53.38
N ILE A 3 -40.39 -15.47 -53.81
CA ILE A 3 -40.32 -14.21 -53.04
C ILE A 3 -41.13 -14.27 -51.73
N HIS A 4 -42.26 -15.00 -51.69
CA HIS A 4 -43.03 -15.19 -50.46
C HIS A 4 -42.33 -16.14 -49.48
N ILE A 5 -41.61 -17.15 -49.98
CA ILE A 5 -40.83 -18.09 -49.14
C ILE A 5 -39.69 -17.35 -48.43
N CYS A 6 -38.99 -16.43 -49.12
CA CYS A 6 -37.96 -15.60 -48.49
C CYS A 6 -38.51 -14.61 -47.45
N ARG A 7 -39.69 -14.00 -47.68
CA ARG A 7 -40.33 -13.15 -46.66
C ARG A 7 -40.80 -13.96 -45.46
N ALA A 8 -41.40 -15.15 -45.67
CA ALA A 8 -41.82 -16.03 -44.59
C ALA A 8 -40.63 -16.50 -43.73
N ARG A 9 -39.50 -16.89 -44.34
CA ARG A 9 -38.27 -17.24 -43.58
C ARG A 9 -37.71 -16.08 -42.76
N ARG A 10 -37.67 -14.86 -43.31
CA ARG A 10 -37.20 -13.68 -42.56
C ARG A 10 -38.15 -13.31 -41.41
N LEU A 11 -39.46 -13.44 -41.60
CA LEU A 11 -40.43 -13.23 -40.53
C LEU A 11 -40.29 -14.30 -39.43
N LEU A 12 -40.10 -15.57 -39.80
CA LEU A 12 -39.89 -16.67 -38.85
C LEU A 12 -38.60 -16.48 -38.05
N ILE A 13 -37.50 -16.06 -38.68
CA ILE A 13 -36.24 -15.77 -37.98
C ILE A 13 -36.40 -14.57 -37.05
N ALA A 14 -37.09 -13.50 -37.47
CA ALA A 14 -37.37 -12.35 -36.61
C ALA A 14 -38.25 -12.72 -35.41
N VAL A 15 -39.28 -13.54 -35.61
CA VAL A 15 -40.13 -14.05 -34.52
C VAL A 15 -39.36 -14.98 -33.59
N LEU A 16 -38.47 -15.84 -34.10
CA LEU A 16 -37.59 -16.69 -33.27
C LEU A 16 -36.54 -15.87 -32.51
N LEU A 17 -36.02 -14.78 -33.07
CA LEU A 17 -35.15 -13.84 -32.37
C LEU A 17 -35.90 -13.03 -31.31
N ILE A 18 -37.15 -12.62 -31.57
CA ILE A 18 -37.99 -11.94 -30.58
C ILE A 18 -38.42 -12.91 -29.47
N ILE A 19 -38.74 -14.17 -29.79
CA ILE A 19 -39.00 -15.21 -28.78
C ILE A 19 -37.72 -15.56 -28.00
N GLY A 20 -36.56 -15.61 -28.66
CA GLY A 20 -35.26 -15.78 -28.00
C GLY A 20 -34.93 -14.62 -27.05
N LEU A 21 -35.17 -13.38 -27.48
CA LEU A 21 -35.05 -12.18 -26.65
C LEU A 21 -36.06 -12.19 -25.50
N ILE A 22 -37.32 -12.55 -25.75
CA ILE A 22 -38.33 -12.67 -24.68
C ILE A 22 -37.92 -13.77 -23.69
N ILE A 23 -37.39 -14.92 -24.13
CA ILE A 23 -36.90 -15.99 -23.22
C ILE A 23 -35.64 -15.56 -22.45
N LEU A 24 -34.78 -14.72 -23.05
CA LEU A 24 -33.62 -14.11 -22.36
C LEU A 24 -34.06 -13.05 -21.34
N PHE A 25 -35.10 -12.26 -21.65
CA PHE A 25 -35.69 -11.24 -20.76
C PHE A 25 -36.78 -11.77 -19.81
N SER A 26 -37.22 -13.02 -19.97
CA SER A 26 -38.17 -13.72 -19.10
C SER A 26 -37.50 -14.86 -18.31
N ARG A 27 -36.17 -14.81 -18.14
CA ARG A 27 -35.52 -15.50 -17.04
C ARG A 27 -35.89 -14.75 -15.75
N ASP A 28 -36.88 -15.28 -15.03
CA ASP A 28 -37.24 -14.84 -13.68
C ASP A 28 -35.97 -14.58 -12.86
N HIS A 29 -35.81 -13.36 -12.32
CA HIS A 29 -34.72 -12.99 -11.43
C HIS A 29 -34.96 -13.43 -9.97
N GLY A 30 -35.70 -14.54 -9.79
CA GLY A 30 -35.85 -15.21 -8.50
C GLY A 30 -34.65 -16.13 -8.24
N ILE A 31 -34.15 -16.13 -7.00
CA ILE A 31 -33.08 -17.04 -6.58
C ILE A 31 -33.69 -18.45 -6.47
N PRO A 32 -33.25 -19.45 -7.27
CA PRO A 32 -33.89 -20.75 -7.26
C PRO A 32 -33.62 -21.49 -5.95
N GLU A 33 -34.65 -21.66 -5.10
CA GLU A 33 -34.59 -22.63 -4.00
C GLU A 33 -34.71 -24.06 -4.57
N ARG A 34 -33.61 -24.53 -5.17
CA ARG A 34 -33.56 -25.79 -5.91
C ARG A 34 -33.56 -26.97 -4.94
N ARG A 35 -34.74 -27.44 -4.54
CA ARG A 35 -34.88 -28.75 -3.87
C ARG A 35 -34.19 -29.82 -4.71
N LEU A 36 -33.24 -30.51 -4.10
CA LEU A 36 -32.69 -31.74 -4.64
C LEU A 36 -33.77 -32.81 -4.50
N SER A 37 -34.31 -33.30 -5.62
CA SER A 37 -35.43 -34.27 -5.64
C SER A 37 -35.13 -35.57 -4.88
N ASP A 38 -33.85 -35.87 -4.72
CA ASP A 38 -33.35 -37.15 -4.22
C ASP A 38 -32.71 -37.00 -2.81
N GLY A 39 -32.69 -35.78 -2.25
CA GLY A 39 -32.13 -35.46 -0.93
C GLY A 39 -33.06 -35.83 0.24
N PRO A 40 -32.51 -36.06 1.45
CA PRO A 40 -33.34 -36.35 2.64
C PRO A 40 -34.25 -35.16 2.99
N GLU A 41 -35.55 -35.40 3.08
CA GLU A 41 -36.54 -34.36 3.42
C GLU A 41 -36.47 -33.94 4.89
N GLU A 42 -35.96 -34.79 5.78
CA GLU A 42 -35.84 -34.50 7.21
C GLU A 42 -34.98 -33.25 7.48
N VAL A 43 -34.03 -32.96 6.60
CA VAL A 43 -33.12 -31.80 6.68
C VAL A 43 -33.84 -30.46 6.41
N LEU A 44 -35.03 -30.47 5.80
CA LEU A 44 -35.77 -29.24 5.50
C LEU A 44 -36.58 -28.70 6.70
N ASN A 45 -36.61 -29.43 7.82
CA ASN A 45 -37.33 -29.02 9.03
C ASN A 45 -36.68 -27.79 9.72
N SER A 46 -37.18 -27.38 10.89
CA SER A 46 -36.62 -26.23 11.64
C SER A 46 -35.33 -26.53 12.41
N THR A 47 -34.90 -27.78 12.47
CA THR A 47 -33.68 -28.21 13.18
C THR A 47 -32.62 -28.80 12.26
N LEU A 48 -32.76 -28.62 10.93
CA LEU A 48 -31.92 -29.22 9.89
C LEU A 48 -31.80 -30.76 9.99
N GLY A 49 -32.83 -31.41 10.53
CA GLY A 49 -32.83 -32.86 10.78
C GLY A 49 -32.07 -33.31 12.02
N PHE A 50 -31.42 -32.40 12.76
CA PHE A 50 -30.88 -32.68 14.09
C PHE A 50 -32.01 -32.73 15.14
N GLY A 51 -31.73 -33.28 16.33
CA GLY A 51 -32.69 -33.30 17.43
C GLY A 51 -32.98 -31.90 17.99
N LYS A 52 -31.96 -31.03 18.02
CA LYS A 52 -32.04 -29.60 18.35
C LYS A 52 -30.90 -28.83 17.67
N ILE A 53 -31.07 -27.51 17.55
CA ILE A 53 -29.98 -26.55 17.35
C ILE A 53 -29.78 -25.80 18.67
N PHE A 54 -28.57 -25.84 19.22
CA PHE A 54 -28.16 -25.09 20.40
C PHE A 54 -27.32 -23.87 19.98
N VAL A 55 -27.60 -22.71 20.56
CA VAL A 55 -26.78 -21.50 20.39
C VAL A 55 -26.13 -21.14 21.72
N VAL A 56 -24.81 -21.07 21.75
CA VAL A 56 -24.05 -20.65 22.93
C VAL A 56 -23.90 -19.13 22.90
N ASN A 57 -24.50 -18.45 23.87
CA ASN A 57 -24.54 -16.99 23.96
C ASN A 57 -24.31 -16.54 25.41
N LEU A 58 -23.46 -15.55 25.65
CA LEU A 58 -23.34 -14.95 26.98
C LEU A 58 -24.65 -14.23 27.34
N PRO A 59 -25.27 -14.48 28.51
CA PRO A 59 -26.56 -13.89 28.90
C PRO A 59 -26.63 -12.36 28.78
N GLU A 60 -25.51 -11.68 28.98
CA GLU A 60 -25.34 -10.24 28.85
C GLU A 60 -25.19 -9.73 27.41
N ARG A 61 -24.88 -10.60 26.43
CA ARG A 61 -24.81 -10.28 24.99
C ARG A 61 -26.20 -10.39 24.36
N THR A 62 -27.12 -9.57 24.87
CA THR A 62 -28.49 -9.48 24.36
C THR A 62 -28.55 -9.03 22.91
N ASP A 63 -27.59 -8.21 22.47
CA ASP A 63 -27.39 -7.80 21.08
C ASP A 63 -27.24 -9.00 20.12
N ARG A 64 -26.38 -9.96 20.47
CA ARG A 64 -26.14 -11.18 19.69
C ARG A 64 -27.33 -12.14 19.79
N ARG A 65 -27.97 -12.22 20.96
CA ARG A 65 -29.15 -13.06 21.19
C ARG A 65 -30.37 -12.60 20.38
N ASP A 66 -30.61 -11.29 20.30
CA ASP A 66 -31.70 -10.73 19.51
C ASP A 66 -31.44 -10.89 18.01
N LEU A 67 -30.20 -10.64 17.57
CA LEU A 67 -29.74 -10.88 16.20
C LEU A 67 -29.96 -12.34 15.75
N MET A 68 -29.46 -13.30 16.52
CA MET A 68 -29.60 -14.75 16.25
C MET A 68 -31.07 -15.19 16.27
N THR A 69 -31.89 -14.65 17.17
CA THR A 69 -33.33 -14.96 17.25
C THR A 69 -34.06 -14.49 15.99
N LEU A 70 -33.72 -13.29 15.50
CA LEU A 70 -34.33 -12.73 14.29
C LEU A 70 -33.85 -13.46 13.03
N ALA A 71 -32.57 -13.82 12.96
CA ALA A 71 -31.99 -14.63 11.89
C ALA A 71 -32.66 -16.02 11.78
N ALA A 72 -32.86 -16.71 12.91
CA ALA A 72 -33.60 -17.98 12.95
C ALA A 72 -35.05 -17.82 12.50
N ALA A 73 -35.73 -16.76 12.95
CA ALA A 73 -37.11 -16.50 12.61
C ALA A 73 -37.33 -16.25 11.11
N VAL A 74 -36.38 -15.59 10.42
CA VAL A 74 -36.49 -15.37 8.97
C VAL A 74 -36.16 -16.62 8.14
N THR A 75 -35.18 -17.43 8.54
CA THR A 75 -34.80 -18.67 7.83
C THR A 75 -35.60 -19.92 8.23
N GLY A 76 -36.46 -19.80 9.24
CA GLY A 76 -37.30 -20.90 9.72
C GLY A 76 -36.50 -21.98 10.42
N LEU A 77 -35.57 -21.57 11.30
CA LEU A 77 -34.82 -22.40 12.24
C LEU A 77 -35.38 -22.26 13.66
N ASP A 78 -35.19 -23.29 14.48
CA ASP A 78 -35.60 -23.33 15.90
C ASP A 78 -34.36 -23.46 16.80
N PHE A 79 -34.07 -22.42 17.59
CA PHE A 79 -32.88 -22.29 18.40
C PHE A 79 -33.18 -22.47 19.89
N THR A 80 -32.43 -23.36 20.56
CA THR A 80 -32.40 -23.48 22.01
C THR A 80 -31.13 -22.81 22.55
N TYR A 81 -31.26 -21.67 23.23
CA TYR A 81 -30.11 -20.99 23.83
C TYR A 81 -29.52 -21.77 25.01
N ILE A 82 -28.19 -21.80 25.09
CA ILE A 82 -27.43 -22.25 26.25
C ILE A 82 -26.56 -21.09 26.71
N ASP A 83 -26.73 -20.71 27.98
CA ASP A 83 -26.02 -19.58 28.56
C ASP A 83 -24.51 -19.86 28.63
N GLY A 84 -23.73 -18.97 28.01
CA GLY A 84 -22.28 -18.93 28.11
C GLY A 84 -21.83 -18.66 29.54
N VAL A 85 -20.65 -19.14 29.90
CA VAL A 85 -20.13 -19.03 31.28
C VAL A 85 -18.86 -18.19 31.29
N ARG A 86 -18.76 -17.18 32.17
CA ARG A 86 -17.49 -16.49 32.41
C ARG A 86 -16.55 -17.39 33.21
N GLY A 87 -15.34 -17.67 32.70
CA GLY A 87 -14.40 -18.56 33.40
C GLY A 87 -13.90 -18.03 34.74
N ALA A 88 -13.93 -16.71 34.96
CA ALA A 88 -13.71 -16.11 36.28
C ALA A 88 -14.68 -16.63 37.36
N ASN A 89 -15.87 -17.11 36.97
CA ASN A 89 -16.87 -17.68 37.88
C ASN A 89 -16.71 -19.20 38.07
N ILE A 90 -15.73 -19.84 37.43
CA ILE A 90 -15.52 -21.29 37.45
C ILE A 90 -14.41 -21.62 38.46
N PRO A 91 -14.72 -22.26 39.61
CA PRO A 91 -13.71 -22.58 40.60
C PRO A 91 -12.69 -23.59 40.07
N GLU A 92 -11.41 -23.36 40.30
CA GLU A 92 -10.32 -24.22 39.84
C GLU A 92 -10.53 -25.72 40.14
N LYS A 93 -11.13 -26.03 41.30
CA LYS A 93 -11.46 -27.39 41.75
C LYS A 93 -12.48 -28.16 40.89
N VAL A 94 -13.13 -27.54 39.90
CA VAL A 94 -14.07 -28.22 38.99
C VAL A 94 -13.49 -28.52 37.60
N LEU A 95 -12.21 -28.19 37.39
CA LEU A 95 -11.49 -28.48 36.15
C LEU A 95 -10.99 -29.94 36.15
N PRO A 96 -10.97 -30.64 35.00
CA PRO A 96 -10.33 -31.94 34.85
C PRO A 96 -8.84 -31.92 35.25
N PRO A 97 -8.28 -33.07 35.67
CA PRO A 97 -6.90 -33.17 36.14
C PRO A 97 -5.88 -33.18 34.98
N SER A 98 -5.43 -31.99 34.55
CA SER A 98 -4.42 -31.82 33.49
C SER A 98 -3.15 -31.07 33.94
N PRO A 99 -1.98 -31.31 33.31
CA PRO A 99 -0.80 -30.48 33.49
C PRO A 99 -1.04 -29.09 32.86
N ARG A 100 -1.02 -28.03 33.65
CA ARG A 100 -1.24 -26.66 33.13
C ARG A 100 0.06 -25.97 32.72
N GLU A 101 -0.01 -25.26 31.60
CA GLU A 101 0.88 -24.13 31.32
C GLU A 101 0.64 -23.02 32.35
N LYS A 102 1.67 -22.69 33.12
CA LYS A 102 1.56 -21.84 34.32
C LYS A 102 1.41 -20.34 34.05
N ASN A 103 1.54 -19.90 32.80
CA ASN A 103 1.75 -18.49 32.44
C ASN A 103 0.66 -17.88 31.52
N VAL A 104 -0.50 -18.54 31.35
CA VAL A 104 -1.56 -18.09 30.41
C VAL A 104 -2.81 -17.64 31.16
N ASN A 105 -3.49 -16.60 30.68
CA ASN A 105 -4.81 -16.19 31.21
C ASN A 105 -5.90 -17.15 30.68
N TRP A 106 -6.39 -18.03 31.55
CA TRP A 106 -7.34 -19.09 31.19
C TRP A 106 -8.83 -18.68 31.23
N SER A 107 -9.17 -17.44 31.61
CA SER A 107 -10.56 -17.06 31.91
C SER A 107 -11.53 -17.25 30.73
N GLY A 108 -11.16 -16.83 29.51
CA GLY A 108 -11.99 -17.06 28.32
C GLY A 108 -12.13 -18.54 27.96
N LYS A 109 -10.99 -19.26 27.88
CA LYS A 109 -10.91 -20.68 27.51
C LYS A 109 -11.75 -21.57 28.43
N THR A 110 -11.63 -21.37 29.74
CA THR A 110 -12.38 -22.10 30.76
C THR A 110 -13.89 -21.82 30.69
N GLY A 111 -14.27 -20.59 30.34
CA GLY A 111 -15.66 -20.20 30.12
C GLY A 111 -16.31 -20.93 28.94
N SER A 112 -15.65 -20.85 27.77
CA SER A 112 -16.06 -21.57 26.55
C SER A 112 -16.18 -23.08 26.81
N TRP A 113 -15.12 -23.73 27.31
CA TRP A 113 -15.15 -25.17 27.65
C TRP A 113 -16.38 -25.56 28.46
N ARG A 114 -16.70 -24.80 29.52
CA ARG A 114 -17.82 -25.10 30.39
C ARG A 114 -19.17 -24.93 29.69
N ALA A 115 -19.31 -23.92 28.83
CA ALA A 115 -20.52 -23.72 28.04
C ALA A 115 -20.75 -24.90 27.09
N HIS A 116 -19.75 -25.31 26.29
CA HIS A 116 -19.86 -26.46 25.40
C HIS A 116 -20.10 -27.78 26.16
N MET A 117 -19.43 -27.99 27.31
CA MET A 117 -19.72 -29.14 28.18
C MET A 117 -21.17 -29.14 28.70
N ASN A 118 -21.79 -27.98 28.93
CA ASN A 118 -23.22 -27.91 29.29
C ASN A 118 -24.11 -28.33 28.11
N VAL A 119 -23.78 -27.92 26.88
CA VAL A 119 -24.50 -28.38 25.67
C VAL A 119 -24.44 -29.90 25.54
N LEU A 120 -23.26 -30.50 25.69
CA LEU A 120 -23.10 -31.97 25.64
C LEU A 120 -23.90 -32.69 26.74
N GLN A 121 -23.94 -32.13 27.95
CA GLN A 121 -24.80 -32.65 29.02
C GLN A 121 -26.27 -32.64 28.62
N ARG A 122 -26.76 -31.57 27.98
CA ARG A 122 -28.15 -31.49 27.47
C ARG A 122 -28.44 -32.56 26.43
N ILE A 123 -27.54 -32.79 25.46
CA ILE A 123 -27.69 -33.86 24.44
C ILE A 123 -27.91 -35.22 25.11
N VAL A 124 -27.13 -35.54 26.15
CA VAL A 124 -27.24 -36.82 26.86
C VAL A 124 -28.47 -36.89 27.78
N GLN A 125 -28.78 -35.81 28.52
CA GLN A 125 -29.91 -35.73 29.45
C GLN A 125 -31.28 -35.75 28.74
N GLU A 126 -31.41 -35.02 27.64
CA GLU A 126 -32.62 -34.97 26.81
C GLU A 126 -32.72 -36.16 25.85
N ASN A 127 -31.71 -37.04 25.83
CA ASN A 127 -31.64 -38.25 25.00
C ASN A 127 -31.78 -37.96 23.48
N LEU A 128 -31.28 -36.81 23.03
CA LEU A 128 -31.29 -36.41 21.61
C LEU A 128 -30.44 -37.37 20.78
N THR A 129 -30.85 -37.67 19.54
CA THR A 129 -30.04 -38.50 18.61
C THR A 129 -28.75 -37.79 18.21
N SER A 130 -28.86 -36.50 17.93
CA SER A 130 -27.79 -35.55 17.63
C SER A 130 -28.27 -34.12 17.90
N ALA A 131 -27.35 -33.17 18.00
CA ALA A 131 -27.68 -31.74 17.99
C ALA A 131 -26.61 -30.94 17.24
N LEU A 132 -27.03 -29.87 16.57
CA LEU A 132 -26.15 -28.83 16.06
C LEU A 132 -25.86 -27.83 17.18
N ILE A 133 -24.64 -27.30 17.23
CA ILE A 133 -24.16 -26.34 18.21
C ILE A 133 -23.53 -25.18 17.44
N MET A 134 -23.94 -23.95 17.75
CA MET A 134 -23.52 -22.72 17.06
C MET A 134 -23.02 -21.68 18.07
N GLU A 135 -22.03 -20.89 17.65
CA GLU A 135 -21.60 -19.66 18.35
C GLU A 135 -22.59 -18.52 18.06
N ASP A 136 -22.62 -17.47 18.90
CA ASP A 136 -23.58 -16.36 18.78
C ASP A 136 -23.19 -15.28 17.75
N ASP A 137 -22.07 -15.49 17.05
CA ASP A 137 -21.63 -14.75 15.88
C ASP A 137 -21.61 -15.60 14.60
N ALA A 138 -22.19 -16.80 14.60
CA ALA A 138 -22.33 -17.64 13.40
C ALA A 138 -23.38 -17.09 12.41
N ASP A 139 -23.07 -17.15 11.12
CA ASP A 139 -23.93 -16.74 9.99
C ASP A 139 -23.87 -17.77 8.85
N TRP A 140 -24.87 -17.73 7.98
CA TRP A 140 -25.12 -18.75 6.96
C TRP A 140 -25.77 -18.16 5.71
N ASP A 141 -25.72 -18.89 4.60
CA ASP A 141 -26.41 -18.49 3.36
C ASP A 141 -27.93 -18.66 3.54
N ILE A 142 -28.74 -17.77 2.96
CA ILE A 142 -30.21 -17.92 2.94
C ILE A 142 -30.68 -19.29 2.44
N ARG A 143 -29.86 -19.97 1.61
CA ARG A 143 -30.06 -21.32 1.03
C ARG A 143 -29.54 -22.46 1.92
N LEU A 144 -29.29 -22.23 3.21
CA LEU A 144 -28.73 -23.22 4.14
C LEU A 144 -29.43 -24.59 4.11
N LYS A 145 -30.75 -24.64 3.92
CA LYS A 145 -31.50 -25.91 3.88
C LYS A 145 -31.15 -26.76 2.66
N SER A 146 -30.93 -26.17 1.48
CA SER A 146 -30.49 -26.92 0.29
C SER A 146 -29.01 -27.30 0.37
N GLN A 147 -28.16 -26.43 0.94
CA GLN A 147 -26.76 -26.78 1.25
C GLN A 147 -26.68 -27.99 2.18
N ALA A 148 -27.49 -27.98 3.24
CA ALA A 148 -27.57 -29.06 4.21
C ALA A 148 -28.08 -30.38 3.58
N GLN A 149 -29.01 -30.34 2.62
CA GLN A 149 -29.40 -31.54 1.86
C GLN A 149 -28.27 -32.10 1.00
N ALA A 150 -27.52 -31.24 0.30
CA ALA A 150 -26.38 -31.65 -0.52
C ALA A 150 -25.26 -32.27 0.35
N PHE A 151 -24.95 -31.62 1.47
CA PHE A 151 -24.01 -32.13 2.47
C PHE A 151 -24.49 -33.47 3.07
N ALA A 152 -25.78 -33.64 3.36
CA ALA A 152 -26.34 -34.90 3.87
C ALA A 152 -26.14 -36.06 2.89
N LEU A 153 -26.35 -35.85 1.58
CA LEU A 153 -26.09 -36.86 0.56
C LEU A 153 -24.61 -37.24 0.49
N ALA A 154 -23.70 -36.26 0.50
CA ALA A 154 -22.25 -36.53 0.50
C ALA A 154 -21.79 -37.23 1.79
N SER A 155 -22.28 -36.80 2.94
CA SER A 155 -22.03 -37.44 4.24
C SER A 155 -22.53 -38.89 4.27
N GLN A 156 -23.72 -39.17 3.72
CA GLN A 156 -24.21 -40.54 3.55
C GLN A 156 -23.31 -41.36 2.62
N ALA A 157 -22.91 -40.83 1.46
CA ALA A 157 -22.00 -41.52 0.54
C ALA A 157 -20.62 -41.82 1.17
N TYR A 158 -20.15 -40.96 2.07
CA TYR A 158 -18.91 -41.15 2.83
C TYR A 158 -19.03 -42.26 3.88
N LEU A 159 -20.07 -42.18 4.73
CA LEU A 159 -20.20 -42.95 5.96
C LEU A 159 -20.90 -44.31 5.77
N GLN A 160 -21.94 -44.36 4.93
CA GLN A 160 -22.87 -45.49 4.90
C GLN A 160 -22.28 -46.74 4.20
N PRO A 161 -22.64 -47.95 4.65
CA PRO A 161 -22.26 -49.17 3.96
C PRO A 161 -22.77 -49.19 2.51
N LEU A 162 -21.96 -49.70 1.59
CA LEU A 162 -22.35 -49.82 0.19
C LEU A 162 -23.53 -50.79 0.06
N GLN A 163 -24.47 -50.49 -0.84
CA GLN A 163 -25.67 -51.32 -1.02
C GLN A 163 -25.32 -52.73 -1.51
N ASN A 164 -24.29 -52.83 -2.37
CA ASN A 164 -23.82 -54.08 -2.97
C ASN A 164 -22.65 -54.74 -2.20
N ASP A 165 -21.97 -54.00 -1.32
CA ASP A 165 -21.01 -54.54 -0.34
C ASP A 165 -21.25 -53.95 1.05
N PRO A 166 -22.16 -54.54 1.84
CA PRO A 166 -22.46 -54.06 3.18
C PRO A 166 -21.33 -54.16 4.21
N SER A 167 -20.16 -54.73 3.86
CA SER A 167 -19.02 -54.85 4.77
C SER A 167 -18.06 -53.66 4.69
N HIS A 168 -18.20 -52.82 3.66
CA HIS A 168 -17.39 -51.62 3.43
C HIS A 168 -18.29 -50.39 3.23
N ASN A 169 -17.77 -49.21 3.56
CA ASN A 169 -18.28 -47.92 3.08
C ASN A 169 -17.27 -47.32 2.08
N LEU A 170 -17.64 -46.25 1.36
CA LEU A 170 -16.76 -45.68 0.34
C LEU A 170 -15.42 -45.22 0.93
N ALA A 171 -15.41 -44.63 2.12
CA ALA A 171 -14.20 -44.18 2.80
C ALA A 171 -13.21 -45.34 3.08
N SER A 172 -13.72 -46.51 3.48
CA SER A 172 -12.90 -47.70 3.77
C SER A 172 -12.20 -48.30 2.54
N LEU A 173 -12.62 -47.96 1.32
CA LEU A 173 -11.95 -48.37 0.08
C LEU A 173 -10.70 -47.52 -0.24
N PHE A 174 -10.54 -46.36 0.41
CA PHE A 174 -9.42 -45.42 0.19
C PHE A 174 -8.60 -45.17 1.47
N PRO A 175 -8.03 -46.22 2.12
CA PRO A 175 -7.29 -46.06 3.37
C PRO A 175 -5.97 -45.30 3.17
N ALA A 176 -5.64 -44.39 4.09
CA ALA A 176 -4.51 -43.47 3.96
C ALA A 176 -3.10 -44.11 3.89
N LEU A 177 -2.97 -45.38 4.27
CA LEU A 177 -1.71 -46.13 4.19
C LEU A 177 -1.47 -46.81 2.82
N SER A 178 -2.34 -46.60 1.84
CA SER A 178 -2.24 -47.21 0.50
C SER A 178 -1.15 -46.53 -0.37
N LYS A 179 0.03 -47.17 -0.46
CA LYS A 179 1.23 -46.64 -1.15
C LYS A 179 1.16 -46.58 -2.70
N THR A 180 -0.01 -46.69 -3.30
CA THR A 180 -0.17 -46.99 -4.75
C THR A 180 -1.25 -46.19 -5.47
N LEU A 181 -1.89 -45.21 -4.83
CA LEU A 181 -2.98 -44.43 -5.43
C LEU A 181 -2.49 -43.07 -5.95
N GLN A 182 -2.83 -42.76 -7.21
CA GLN A 182 -2.71 -41.41 -7.77
C GLN A 182 -3.84 -40.51 -7.23
N GLU A 183 -3.66 -39.19 -7.32
CA GLU A 183 -4.59 -38.21 -6.72
C GLU A 183 -6.03 -38.33 -7.26
N ASP A 184 -6.17 -38.58 -8.56
CA ASP A 184 -7.46 -38.76 -9.24
C ASP A 184 -8.29 -39.95 -8.72
N ALA A 185 -7.70 -40.87 -7.94
CA ALA A 185 -8.39 -42.08 -7.48
C ALA A 185 -9.31 -41.85 -6.28
N TYR A 186 -8.95 -40.94 -5.36
CA TYR A 186 -9.67 -40.76 -4.08
C TYR A 186 -10.62 -39.54 -4.08
N VAL A 187 -10.64 -38.74 -5.14
CA VAL A 187 -11.65 -37.69 -5.33
C VAL A 187 -12.84 -38.29 -6.10
N GLN A 188 -14.05 -38.16 -5.56
CA GLN A 188 -15.26 -38.79 -6.10
C GLN A 188 -16.41 -37.79 -6.18
N GLU A 189 -16.92 -37.49 -7.38
CA GLU A 189 -18.13 -36.66 -7.51
C GLU A 189 -19.34 -37.36 -6.90
N LEU A 190 -20.14 -36.62 -6.13
CA LEU A 190 -21.33 -37.12 -5.44
C LEU A 190 -22.27 -37.91 -6.38
N GLN A 191 -22.48 -37.40 -7.60
CA GLN A 191 -23.35 -38.02 -8.62
C GLN A 191 -22.83 -39.37 -9.12
N ASN A 192 -21.53 -39.62 -9.00
CA ASN A 192 -20.84 -40.83 -9.45
C ASN A 192 -20.56 -41.81 -8.27
N THR A 193 -20.89 -41.43 -7.03
CA THR A 193 -20.69 -42.31 -5.87
C THR A 193 -21.58 -43.57 -5.95
N PRO A 194 -21.09 -44.76 -5.53
CA PRO A 194 -21.91 -45.97 -5.52
C PRO A 194 -23.08 -45.85 -4.54
N ALA A 195 -24.23 -46.44 -4.89
CA ALA A 195 -25.40 -46.45 -4.03
C ALA A 195 -25.09 -47.08 -2.65
N THR A 196 -25.42 -46.36 -1.59
CA THR A 196 -25.26 -46.77 -0.20
C THR A 196 -26.59 -47.25 0.40
N LYS A 197 -26.52 -47.89 1.57
CA LYS A 197 -27.70 -48.08 2.39
C LYS A 197 -28.21 -46.73 2.91
N LYS A 198 -29.53 -46.62 3.07
CA LYS A 198 -30.13 -45.48 3.77
C LYS A 198 -29.76 -45.53 5.27
N PRO A 199 -29.55 -44.37 5.92
CA PRO A 199 -29.32 -44.30 7.36
C PRO A 199 -30.40 -45.00 8.17
N SER A 200 -30.05 -45.50 9.35
CA SER A 200 -31.04 -46.08 10.25
C SER A 200 -32.10 -45.05 10.66
N THR A 201 -33.36 -45.48 10.82
CA THR A 201 -34.49 -44.60 11.24
C THR A 201 -34.33 -44.01 12.64
N THR A 202 -33.26 -44.36 13.35
CA THR A 202 -32.90 -43.89 14.69
C THR A 202 -31.68 -42.98 14.71
N SER A 203 -31.06 -42.70 13.57
CA SER A 203 -29.87 -41.85 13.46
C SER A 203 -30.20 -40.48 12.87
N SER A 204 -29.22 -39.90 12.20
CA SER A 204 -29.23 -38.57 11.63
C SER A 204 -29.40 -38.68 10.11
N PRO A 205 -30.09 -37.74 9.43
CA PRO A 205 -30.12 -37.73 7.97
C PRO A 205 -28.75 -37.50 7.35
N TYR A 206 -27.74 -37.09 8.13
CA TYR A 206 -26.35 -37.02 7.71
C TYR A 206 -25.63 -38.40 7.75
N GLY A 207 -26.26 -39.46 8.27
CA GLY A 207 -25.69 -40.81 8.33
C GLY A 207 -25.63 -41.40 9.75
N ASP A 208 -25.30 -42.69 9.82
CA ASP A 208 -24.97 -43.41 11.05
C ASP A 208 -23.50 -43.22 11.48
N ASP A 209 -23.20 -43.59 12.74
CA ASP A 209 -21.86 -43.82 13.32
C ASP A 209 -20.82 -42.68 13.31
N TRP A 210 -21.15 -41.47 12.86
CA TRP A 210 -20.34 -40.27 13.10
C TRP A 210 -20.39 -39.82 14.57
N ASP A 211 -19.30 -39.23 15.05
CA ASP A 211 -19.21 -38.61 16.39
C ASP A 211 -19.39 -37.08 16.32
N VAL A 212 -18.73 -36.43 15.35
CA VAL A 212 -18.79 -34.97 15.11
C VAL A 212 -18.95 -34.66 13.61
N ILE A 213 -19.74 -33.64 13.29
CA ILE A 213 -19.79 -33.02 11.96
C ILE A 213 -19.42 -31.55 12.14
N TRP A 214 -18.40 -31.08 11.43
CA TRP A 214 -18.03 -29.67 11.42
C TRP A 214 -18.73 -28.97 10.25
N LEU A 215 -19.55 -27.96 10.52
CA LEU A 215 -20.32 -27.22 9.51
C LEU A 215 -19.91 -25.75 9.38
N GLY A 216 -19.24 -25.19 10.40
CA GLY A 216 -18.68 -23.85 10.40
C GLY A 216 -17.33 -23.79 11.09
N HIS A 217 -16.32 -23.32 10.35
CA HIS A 217 -14.91 -23.26 10.74
C HIS A 217 -14.18 -22.21 9.89
N VAL A 218 -13.03 -21.73 10.35
CA VAL A 218 -12.15 -20.82 9.59
C VAL A 218 -11.18 -21.55 8.64
N GLY A 219 -11.23 -22.88 8.58
CA GLY A 219 -10.46 -23.69 7.62
C GLY A 219 -10.28 -25.13 8.09
N SER A 220 -9.96 -26.02 7.15
CA SER A 220 -9.60 -27.42 7.42
C SER A 220 -8.57 -27.90 6.39
N HIS A 221 -7.73 -28.87 6.73
CA HIS A 221 -6.81 -29.48 5.78
C HIS A 221 -7.52 -30.56 4.96
N LEU A 222 -7.14 -30.69 3.69
CA LEU A 222 -7.57 -31.82 2.87
C LEU A 222 -6.77 -33.08 3.29
N PRO A 223 -7.34 -34.29 3.22
CA PRO A 223 -6.64 -35.52 3.60
C PRO A 223 -5.31 -35.75 2.85
N SER A 224 -5.18 -35.18 1.64
CA SER A 224 -3.97 -35.27 0.81
C SER A 224 -2.87 -34.27 1.14
N ASP A 225 -3.10 -33.30 2.04
CA ASP A 225 -2.10 -32.30 2.44
C ASP A 225 -0.92 -32.88 3.24
N TRP A 226 -1.10 -34.08 3.78
CA TRP A 226 -0.25 -34.67 4.80
C TRP A 226 0.95 -35.37 4.15
N THR A 227 2.16 -34.99 4.56
CA THR A 227 3.38 -35.56 4.00
C THR A 227 3.50 -37.05 4.32
N SER A 228 4.31 -37.78 3.54
CA SER A 228 4.60 -39.20 3.81
C SER A 228 5.18 -39.47 5.21
N ARG A 229 5.69 -38.45 5.92
CA ARG A 229 6.14 -38.56 7.31
C ARG A 229 4.97 -38.51 8.29
N GLU A 230 3.99 -37.65 8.05
CA GLU A 230 2.82 -37.44 8.91
C GLU A 230 1.76 -38.54 8.72
N LEU A 231 1.62 -39.07 7.49
CA LEU A 231 0.84 -40.28 7.18
C LEU A 231 1.34 -41.55 7.89
N ASN A 232 2.57 -41.55 8.42
CA ASN A 232 3.12 -42.63 9.24
C ASN A 232 3.03 -42.35 10.76
N SER A 233 2.32 -41.29 11.17
CA SER A 233 2.11 -40.93 12.58
C SER A 233 0.77 -41.41 13.12
N ASN A 234 0.60 -41.34 14.45
CA ASN A 234 -0.69 -41.56 15.12
C ASN A 234 -1.76 -40.51 14.75
N HIS A 235 -1.45 -39.51 13.92
CA HIS A 235 -2.37 -38.48 13.43
C HIS A 235 -2.73 -38.64 11.94
N ALA A 236 -2.37 -39.74 11.28
CA ALA A 236 -2.76 -39.96 9.88
C ALA A 236 -4.30 -40.05 9.71
N PRO A 237 -4.88 -39.55 8.60
CA PRO A 237 -6.30 -39.70 8.30
C PRO A 237 -6.73 -41.17 8.22
N LEU A 238 -8.01 -41.45 8.48
CA LEU A 238 -8.60 -42.77 8.30
C LEU A 238 -8.81 -43.08 6.80
N SER A 239 -9.20 -42.06 6.02
CA SER A 239 -9.38 -42.16 4.56
C SER A 239 -8.84 -40.94 3.83
N LEU A 240 -8.41 -41.14 2.58
CA LEU A 240 -8.11 -40.04 1.65
C LEU A 240 -9.33 -39.59 0.84
N LEU A 241 -10.47 -40.27 0.97
CA LEU A 241 -11.69 -39.97 0.22
C LEU A 241 -12.09 -38.49 0.37
N THR A 242 -12.31 -37.84 -0.76
CA THR A 242 -12.88 -36.49 -0.83
C THR A 242 -14.07 -36.53 -1.79
N ILE A 243 -15.26 -36.20 -1.30
CA ILE A 243 -16.49 -36.20 -2.11
C ILE A 243 -16.73 -34.81 -2.67
N LEU A 244 -16.81 -34.71 -3.99
CA LEU A 244 -16.99 -33.46 -4.73
C LEU A 244 -18.47 -33.17 -4.97
N ILE A 245 -18.91 -31.95 -4.66
CA ILE A 245 -20.22 -31.39 -5.01
C ILE A 245 -19.96 -30.24 -6.01
N PRO A 246 -19.91 -30.52 -7.32
CA PRO A 246 -19.65 -29.51 -8.34
C PRO A 246 -20.91 -28.69 -8.67
N ASN A 247 -20.71 -27.44 -9.12
CA ASN A 247 -21.77 -26.48 -9.48
C ASN A 247 -22.69 -26.10 -8.30
N ASP A 248 -22.13 -26.00 -7.10
CA ASP A 248 -22.80 -25.41 -5.95
C ASP A 248 -22.82 -23.87 -6.08
N GLU A 249 -23.94 -23.32 -6.57
CA GLU A 249 -24.23 -21.88 -6.67
C GLU A 249 -24.16 -21.12 -5.32
N THR A 250 -24.01 -21.83 -4.20
CA THR A 250 -23.80 -21.25 -2.87
C THR A 250 -22.34 -21.08 -2.48
N VAL A 251 -21.42 -21.70 -3.24
CA VAL A 251 -19.99 -21.40 -3.21
C VAL A 251 -19.71 -20.26 -4.18
N ALA A 252 -18.87 -19.30 -3.78
CA ALA A 252 -18.42 -18.21 -4.62
C ALA A 252 -17.27 -18.61 -5.56
N ASP A 253 -16.89 -17.74 -6.49
CA ASP A 253 -15.63 -17.90 -7.24
C ASP A 253 -14.40 -18.04 -6.31
N LYS A 254 -13.39 -18.79 -6.76
CA LYS A 254 -12.15 -19.13 -6.05
C LYS A 254 -11.50 -17.93 -5.35
N ARG A 255 -11.51 -16.75 -5.99
CA ARG A 255 -10.87 -15.52 -5.49
C ARG A 255 -11.45 -15.02 -4.16
N HIS A 256 -12.71 -15.34 -3.87
CA HIS A 256 -13.45 -14.90 -2.68
C HIS A 256 -13.34 -15.90 -1.51
N LEU A 257 -12.77 -17.08 -1.74
CA LEU A 257 -12.72 -18.17 -0.76
C LEU A 257 -11.49 -18.05 0.14
N LYS A 258 -11.59 -17.18 1.15
CA LYS A 258 -10.55 -16.91 2.15
C LYS A 258 -10.92 -17.47 3.54
N ARG A 259 -9.92 -18.04 4.23
CA ARG A 259 -10.03 -18.62 5.59
C ARG A 259 -10.59 -17.64 6.64
N HIS A 260 -10.03 -16.44 6.66
CA HIS A 260 -10.49 -15.30 7.45
C HIS A 260 -10.34 -14.03 6.58
N PRO A 261 -10.99 -12.91 6.92
CA PRO A 261 -10.96 -11.72 6.05
C PRO A 261 -9.57 -11.13 5.85
N PHE A 262 -8.70 -11.27 6.86
CA PHE A 262 -7.30 -10.83 6.83
C PHE A 262 -6.34 -11.86 6.19
N ALA A 263 -6.83 -12.85 5.45
CA ALA A 263 -5.96 -13.83 4.80
C ALA A 263 -5.39 -13.25 3.48
N ASP A 264 -4.05 -13.20 3.39
CA ASP A 264 -3.32 -12.73 2.20
C ASP A 264 -3.47 -13.66 0.99
N ARG A 265 -3.97 -14.88 1.20
CA ARG A 265 -4.12 -15.92 0.18
C ARG A 265 -5.55 -16.47 0.18
N ILE A 266 -5.98 -16.93 -0.99
CA ILE A 266 -7.12 -17.84 -1.09
C ILE A 266 -6.82 -19.13 -0.32
N ASP A 267 -7.88 -19.80 0.13
CA ASP A 267 -7.77 -21.08 0.83
C ASP A 267 -7.14 -22.15 -0.08
N ASP A 268 -6.25 -22.99 0.46
CA ASP A 268 -5.53 -24.02 -0.30
C ASP A 268 -6.48 -24.99 -1.02
N PHE A 269 -7.70 -25.19 -0.49
CA PHE A 269 -8.76 -25.96 -1.13
C PHE A 269 -9.25 -25.30 -2.44
N ALA A 270 -9.40 -23.97 -2.47
CA ALA A 270 -9.92 -23.22 -3.61
C ALA A 270 -8.95 -23.24 -4.81
N ALA A 271 -7.65 -23.41 -4.55
CA ALA A 271 -6.64 -23.58 -5.60
C ALA A 271 -6.75 -24.94 -6.33
N ARG A 272 -7.39 -25.95 -5.75
CA ARG A 272 -7.36 -27.34 -6.25
C ARG A 272 -8.61 -27.81 -6.99
N PHE A 273 -9.77 -27.26 -6.65
CA PHE A 273 -11.05 -27.63 -7.26
C PHE A 273 -11.57 -26.50 -8.15
N GLU A 274 -12.51 -26.80 -9.04
CA GLU A 274 -13.12 -25.78 -9.92
C GLU A 274 -13.99 -24.76 -9.15
N PRO A 275 -14.28 -23.57 -9.71
CA PRO A 275 -15.19 -22.61 -9.07
C PRO A 275 -16.55 -23.26 -8.78
N HIS A 276 -17.30 -22.74 -7.82
CA HIS A 276 -18.59 -23.32 -7.42
C HIS A 276 -18.51 -24.79 -6.99
N THR A 277 -17.42 -25.18 -6.32
CA THR A 277 -17.25 -26.57 -5.85
C THR A 277 -17.17 -26.61 -4.34
N ARG A 278 -17.98 -27.48 -3.74
CA ARG A 278 -17.89 -27.84 -2.32
C ARG A 278 -17.38 -29.26 -2.17
N VAL A 279 -16.51 -29.51 -1.20
CA VAL A 279 -16.01 -30.85 -0.86
C VAL A 279 -16.49 -31.32 0.51
N VAL A 280 -16.59 -32.64 0.69
CA VAL A 280 -16.87 -33.30 1.97
C VAL A 280 -15.80 -34.37 2.21
N HIS A 281 -15.15 -34.33 3.38
CA HIS A 281 -14.05 -35.21 3.73
C HIS A 281 -13.91 -35.37 5.26
N GLU A 282 -12.96 -36.20 5.70
CA GLU A 282 -12.58 -36.33 7.12
C GLU A 282 -12.09 -34.98 7.68
N ALA A 283 -12.62 -34.55 8.83
CA ALA A 283 -12.21 -33.29 9.44
C ALA A 283 -10.77 -33.41 9.99
N ARG A 284 -9.84 -32.62 9.45
CA ARG A 284 -8.41 -32.68 9.79
C ARG A 284 -7.79 -31.30 9.99
N GLY A 285 -7.11 -31.10 11.12
CA GLY A 285 -6.52 -29.82 11.51
C GLY A 285 -7.51 -28.64 11.51
N THR A 286 -8.82 -28.90 11.58
CA THR A 286 -9.88 -27.90 11.49
C THR A 286 -9.79 -26.86 12.61
N ALA A 287 -9.96 -25.58 12.28
CA ALA A 287 -9.84 -24.48 13.24
C ALA A 287 -11.13 -23.64 13.33
N GLY A 288 -11.49 -23.18 14.54
CA GLY A 288 -12.74 -22.45 14.80
C GLY A 288 -13.98 -23.35 14.83
N ILE A 289 -14.97 -23.03 15.66
CA ILE A 289 -16.15 -23.88 15.94
C ILE A 289 -17.49 -23.16 15.76
N GLN A 290 -17.54 -22.21 14.82
CA GLN A 290 -18.73 -21.38 14.54
C GLN A 290 -20.00 -22.23 14.43
N ALA A 291 -19.90 -23.42 13.82
CA ALA A 291 -20.92 -24.45 13.96
C ALA A 291 -20.37 -25.88 13.87
N TYR A 292 -20.79 -26.73 14.79
CA TYR A 292 -20.49 -28.17 14.76
C TYR A 292 -21.66 -28.96 15.36
N ALA A 293 -21.97 -30.12 14.77
CA ALA A 293 -22.95 -31.05 15.30
C ALA A 293 -22.28 -32.22 15.99
N VAL A 294 -22.94 -32.75 17.02
CA VAL A 294 -22.45 -33.86 17.83
C VAL A 294 -23.52 -34.94 17.95
N SER A 295 -23.16 -36.19 17.68
CA SER A 295 -24.07 -37.33 17.87
C SER A 295 -24.17 -37.69 19.36
N ARG A 296 -25.24 -38.38 19.78
CA ARG A 296 -25.36 -38.86 21.17
C ARG A 296 -24.19 -39.76 21.61
N ARG A 297 -23.54 -40.45 20.66
CA ARG A 297 -22.32 -41.22 20.89
C ARG A 297 -21.14 -40.29 21.12
N GLY A 298 -20.90 -39.35 20.21
CA GLY A 298 -19.86 -38.33 20.32
C GLY A 298 -19.97 -37.52 21.62
N ALA A 299 -21.17 -37.08 21.99
CA ALA A 299 -21.40 -36.31 23.21
C ALA A 299 -21.02 -37.08 24.49
N ARG A 300 -21.23 -38.41 24.52
CA ARG A 300 -20.79 -39.26 25.65
C ARG A 300 -19.27 -39.42 25.68
N LYS A 301 -18.63 -39.61 24.51
CA LYS A 301 -17.16 -39.68 24.42
C LYS A 301 -16.53 -38.36 24.85
N LEU A 302 -17.03 -37.23 24.35
CA LEU A 302 -16.54 -35.88 24.67
C LEU A 302 -16.78 -35.50 26.14
N LEU A 303 -17.89 -35.91 26.76
CA LEU A 303 -18.11 -35.69 28.20
C LEU A 303 -17.16 -36.52 29.07
N LEU A 304 -16.81 -37.74 28.66
CA LEU A 304 -15.77 -38.51 29.32
C LEU A 304 -14.41 -37.80 29.15
N LYS A 305 -14.00 -37.56 27.89
CA LYS A 305 -12.69 -37.02 27.58
C LYS A 305 -12.46 -35.62 28.13
N PHE A 306 -13.33 -34.66 27.81
CA PHE A 306 -13.14 -33.26 28.16
C PHE A 306 -13.88 -32.83 29.43
N GLY A 307 -14.86 -33.62 29.89
CA GLY A 307 -15.59 -33.34 31.12
C GLY A 307 -14.98 -33.98 32.37
N LEU A 308 -14.24 -35.08 32.23
CA LEU A 308 -13.71 -35.87 33.36
C LEU A 308 -12.19 -36.12 33.30
N GLU A 309 -11.63 -36.36 32.11
CA GLU A 309 -10.21 -36.74 31.98
C GLU A 309 -9.28 -35.52 31.80
N GLU A 310 -9.50 -34.70 30.77
CA GLU A 310 -8.51 -33.72 30.29
C GLU A 310 -9.10 -32.35 29.92
N PHE A 311 -8.39 -31.28 30.28
CA PHE A 311 -8.64 -29.92 29.81
C PHE A 311 -7.29 -29.22 29.56
N THR A 312 -6.86 -29.16 28.31
CA THR A 312 -5.46 -28.87 27.92
C THR A 312 -5.30 -27.61 27.09
N SER A 313 -6.35 -27.11 26.42
CA SER A 313 -6.31 -25.91 25.59
C SER A 313 -7.69 -25.23 25.52
N SER A 314 -7.93 -24.36 24.54
CA SER A 314 -9.29 -23.92 24.18
C SER A 314 -10.09 -25.09 23.59
N TYR A 315 -11.42 -25.03 23.70
CA TYR A 315 -12.29 -26.17 23.39
C TYR A 315 -12.28 -26.55 21.90
N ASP A 316 -12.12 -25.57 21.02
CA ASP A 316 -11.95 -25.74 19.57
C ASP A 316 -10.68 -26.53 19.23
N LEU A 317 -9.53 -26.14 19.80
CA LEU A 317 -8.25 -26.83 19.60
C LEU A 317 -8.28 -28.24 20.20
N MET A 318 -8.89 -28.42 21.37
CA MET A 318 -9.08 -29.75 21.95
C MET A 318 -9.95 -30.64 21.05
N LEU A 319 -11.06 -30.10 20.51
CA LEU A 319 -11.96 -30.82 19.61
C LEU A 319 -11.26 -31.20 18.29
N ARG A 320 -10.47 -30.29 17.72
CA ARG A 320 -9.58 -30.55 16.58
C ARG A 320 -8.64 -31.71 16.87
N ASP A 321 -7.84 -31.61 17.93
CA ASP A 321 -6.83 -32.60 18.28
C ASP A 321 -7.47 -33.98 18.56
N TRP A 322 -8.72 -34.01 19.02
CA TRP A 322 -9.49 -35.23 19.20
C TRP A 322 -9.98 -35.83 17.88
N CYS A 323 -10.51 -35.01 16.97
CA CYS A 323 -10.82 -35.44 15.61
C CYS A 323 -9.57 -35.90 14.83
N ASP A 324 -8.42 -35.27 15.08
CA ASP A 324 -7.13 -35.69 14.51
C ASP A 324 -6.60 -37.00 15.13
N GLY A 325 -7.19 -37.47 16.22
CA GLY A 325 -6.83 -38.73 16.89
C GLY A 325 -5.60 -38.64 17.80
N ALA A 326 -5.29 -37.44 18.32
CA ALA A 326 -4.12 -37.21 19.18
C ALA A 326 -4.24 -37.82 20.59
N TYR A 327 -5.43 -38.22 21.02
CA TYR A 327 -5.69 -38.83 22.33
C TYR A 327 -5.82 -40.35 22.25
N GLU A 328 -5.36 -41.05 23.30
CA GLU A 328 -5.52 -42.50 23.42
C GLU A 328 -7.00 -42.92 23.49
N GLY A 329 -7.41 -43.92 22.70
CA GLY A 329 -8.77 -44.48 22.73
C GLY A 329 -9.28 -45.00 21.38
N GLU A 330 -10.59 -45.22 21.29
CA GLU A 330 -11.28 -45.41 20.01
C GLU A 330 -11.27 -44.07 19.25
N ARG A 331 -10.66 -44.04 18.05
CA ARG A 331 -10.66 -42.84 17.21
C ARG A 331 -12.09 -42.38 16.90
N PRO A 332 -12.39 -41.07 16.97
CA PRO A 332 -13.69 -40.56 16.60
C PRO A 332 -13.86 -40.53 15.08
N VAL A 333 -15.11 -40.56 14.64
CA VAL A 333 -15.47 -40.31 13.24
C VAL A 333 -15.90 -38.85 13.11
N CYS A 334 -15.01 -38.01 12.57
CA CYS A 334 -15.25 -36.59 12.31
C CYS A 334 -15.23 -36.29 10.82
N ILE A 335 -16.24 -35.58 10.32
CA ILE A 335 -16.32 -35.12 8.92
C ILE A 335 -16.57 -33.61 8.85
N THR A 336 -16.16 -33.00 7.75
CA THR A 336 -16.31 -31.56 7.49
C THR A 336 -16.66 -31.27 6.04
N THR A 337 -16.89 -30.01 5.71
CA THR A 337 -17.07 -29.53 4.33
C THR A 337 -16.32 -28.24 4.06
N GLN A 338 -15.73 -28.11 2.86
CA GLN A 338 -15.04 -26.90 2.40
C GLN A 338 -15.63 -26.40 1.06
N PRO A 339 -16.06 -25.13 0.95
CA PRO A 339 -16.20 -24.17 2.04
C PRO A 339 -17.16 -24.68 3.13
N PRO A 340 -17.14 -24.12 4.35
CA PRO A 340 -18.12 -24.43 5.36
C PRO A 340 -19.55 -23.98 4.94
N LEU A 341 -20.58 -24.49 5.62
CA LEU A 341 -21.96 -24.03 5.44
C LEU A 341 -22.29 -22.80 6.30
N MET A 342 -21.51 -22.59 7.36
CA MET A 342 -21.64 -21.51 8.34
C MET A 342 -20.28 -20.85 8.53
N SER A 343 -20.22 -19.54 8.74
CA SER A 343 -18.98 -18.84 9.04
C SER A 343 -19.20 -17.74 10.08
N GLN A 344 -18.13 -17.09 10.52
CA GLN A 344 -18.19 -16.00 11.48
C GLN A 344 -18.71 -14.73 10.79
N TYR A 345 -19.69 -14.07 11.42
CA TYR A 345 -20.17 -12.75 11.04
C TYR A 345 -19.41 -11.65 11.77
N TYR A 346 -18.63 -10.94 10.98
CA TYR A 346 -17.85 -9.80 11.43
C TYR A 346 -18.71 -8.53 11.31
N SER A 347 -19.05 -7.96 12.47
CA SER A 347 -19.61 -6.61 12.57
C SER A 347 -18.51 -5.57 12.32
N LYS A 348 -18.85 -4.44 11.70
CA LYS A 348 -17.95 -3.29 11.55
C LYS A 348 -17.40 -2.83 12.91
N GLY A 349 -16.08 -2.64 13.02
CA GLY A 349 -15.38 -2.21 14.24
C GLY A 349 -14.28 -3.18 14.69
N GLY A 350 -13.81 -3.03 15.93
CA GLY A 350 -12.81 -3.91 16.53
C GLY A 350 -13.37 -5.30 16.85
N SER A 351 -12.51 -6.32 16.74
CA SER A 351 -12.84 -7.71 17.04
C SER A 351 -12.22 -8.16 18.37
N ASP A 352 -13.03 -8.73 19.27
CA ASP A 352 -12.58 -9.23 20.59
C ASP A 352 -11.84 -10.59 20.52
N ILE A 353 -11.44 -11.05 19.32
CA ILE A 353 -10.71 -12.31 19.15
C ILE A 353 -9.30 -12.20 19.75
N HIS A 354 -9.07 -12.93 20.84
CA HIS A 354 -7.73 -13.10 21.42
C HIS A 354 -6.87 -14.05 20.57
N GLY A 355 -6.30 -13.53 19.48
CA GLY A 355 -5.35 -14.22 18.62
C GLY A 355 -4.69 -13.28 17.61
N ILE A 356 -3.66 -13.78 16.90
CA ILE A 356 -3.08 -13.08 15.76
C ILE A 356 -4.17 -12.94 14.69
N GLY A 357 -4.59 -11.71 14.38
CA GLY A 357 -5.74 -11.43 13.50
C GLY A 357 -6.92 -10.70 14.15
N GLY A 358 -6.79 -10.19 15.38
CA GLY A 358 -7.73 -9.21 15.97
C GLY A 358 -7.67 -7.84 15.27
N GLY A 359 -8.13 -7.78 14.02
CA GLY A 359 -8.12 -6.57 13.18
C GLY A 359 -9.42 -5.76 13.24
N TYR A 360 -9.34 -4.51 12.77
CA TYR A 360 -10.50 -3.61 12.63
C TYR A 360 -11.25 -3.89 11.33
N PHE A 361 -12.53 -4.24 11.41
CA PHE A 361 -13.32 -4.65 10.26
C PHE A 361 -14.01 -3.46 9.58
N LYS A 362 -13.64 -3.17 8.32
CA LYS A 362 -14.10 -1.96 7.59
C LYS A 362 -15.58 -2.02 7.16
N LYS A 363 -16.07 -3.19 6.74
CA LYS A 363 -17.39 -3.43 6.13
C LYS A 363 -17.94 -4.76 6.62
N SER A 364 -19.11 -4.79 7.26
CA SER A 364 -19.69 -6.01 7.87
C SER A 364 -19.96 -7.12 6.84
N GLY A 365 -19.84 -8.39 7.27
CA GLY A 365 -20.02 -9.55 6.41
C GLY A 365 -19.42 -10.84 6.97
N SER A 366 -19.41 -11.90 6.15
CA SER A 366 -18.97 -13.25 6.52
C SER A 366 -18.12 -13.88 5.42
N THR A 367 -17.00 -14.53 5.78
CA THR A 367 -16.21 -15.31 4.82
C THR A 367 -16.98 -16.54 4.32
N TYR A 368 -16.68 -16.99 3.11
CA TYR A 368 -17.30 -18.15 2.42
C TYR A 368 -18.82 -18.08 2.14
N ILE A 369 -19.60 -17.32 2.92
CA ILE A 369 -21.06 -17.21 2.77
C ILE A 369 -21.39 -16.21 1.67
N ARG A 370 -22.19 -16.62 0.68
CA ARG A 370 -22.53 -15.76 -0.47
C ARG A 370 -23.67 -14.79 -0.14
N TYR A 371 -24.86 -15.29 0.16
CA TYR A 371 -25.99 -14.46 0.61
C TYR A 371 -26.15 -14.55 2.13
N SER A 372 -25.33 -13.79 2.87
CA SER A 372 -25.37 -13.73 4.34
C SER A 372 -26.77 -13.37 4.85
N VAL A 373 -27.25 -14.13 5.83
CA VAL A 373 -28.52 -13.86 6.53
C VAL A 373 -28.38 -12.64 7.42
N MET A 374 -27.26 -12.51 8.16
CA MET A 374 -27.03 -11.36 9.04
C MET A 374 -26.93 -10.04 8.27
N LEU A 375 -26.19 -10.01 7.15
CA LEU A 375 -26.05 -8.83 6.29
C LEU A 375 -27.38 -8.43 5.65
N ASN A 376 -28.19 -9.41 5.24
CA ASN A 376 -29.47 -9.16 4.57
C ASN A 376 -30.66 -9.03 5.53
N LEU A 377 -30.46 -9.16 6.84
CA LEU A 377 -31.53 -9.35 7.82
C LEU A 377 -32.62 -8.28 7.76
N ARG A 378 -32.24 -7.00 7.57
CA ARG A 378 -33.18 -5.88 7.40
C ARG A 378 -34.14 -6.08 6.21
N LYS A 379 -33.67 -6.64 5.10
CA LYS A 379 -34.47 -6.93 3.90
C LYS A 379 -35.35 -8.18 4.11
N LEU A 380 -34.79 -9.22 4.74
CA LEU A 380 -35.50 -10.46 5.06
C LEU A 380 -36.68 -10.24 6.02
N VAL A 381 -36.52 -9.36 7.01
CA VAL A 381 -37.58 -8.99 7.97
C VAL A 381 -38.67 -8.14 7.32
N ALA A 382 -38.32 -7.25 6.39
CA ALA A 382 -39.25 -6.27 5.82
C ALA A 382 -40.24 -6.82 4.79
N ARG A 383 -39.99 -7.99 4.17
CA ARG A 383 -40.70 -8.47 2.96
C ARG A 383 -41.45 -9.81 3.12
N ARG A 384 -41.98 -10.15 4.30
CA ARG A 384 -42.89 -11.31 4.44
C ARG A 384 -44.27 -11.08 3.82
N THR A 385 -44.39 -11.40 2.53
CA THR A 385 -45.61 -11.97 1.94
C THR A 385 -45.41 -13.47 1.74
N ASP A 386 -46.49 -14.26 1.67
CA ASP A 386 -46.50 -15.73 1.77
C ASP A 386 -45.85 -16.52 0.60
N ALA A 387 -44.97 -15.90 -0.18
CA ALA A 387 -44.36 -16.44 -1.41
C ALA A 387 -42.98 -17.11 -1.20
N GLY A 388 -42.48 -17.21 0.03
CA GLY A 388 -41.18 -17.81 0.34
C GLY A 388 -39.97 -16.89 0.13
N LEU A 389 -38.81 -17.30 0.63
CA LEU A 389 -37.57 -16.49 0.64
C LEU A 389 -36.93 -16.30 -0.76
N ALA A 390 -37.29 -17.14 -1.72
CA ALA A 390 -36.71 -17.23 -3.07
C ALA A 390 -36.91 -15.98 -3.96
N HIS A 391 -37.84 -15.09 -3.62
CA HIS A 391 -38.27 -13.98 -4.48
C HIS A 391 -37.96 -12.58 -3.90
N ILE A 392 -37.00 -12.47 -2.99
CA ILE A 392 -36.59 -11.18 -2.44
C ILE A 392 -35.57 -10.52 -3.38
N GLU A 393 -36.07 -9.71 -4.32
CA GLU A 393 -35.20 -8.89 -5.19
C GLU A 393 -34.30 -7.95 -4.38
N GLY A 394 -33.05 -7.82 -4.82
CA GLY A 394 -32.07 -6.88 -4.25
C GLY A 394 -31.43 -7.32 -2.94
N LEU A 395 -31.36 -8.62 -2.65
CA LEU A 395 -30.44 -9.14 -1.62
C LEU A 395 -28.98 -8.85 -2.00
N ALA A 396 -28.15 -8.54 -1.01
CA ALA A 396 -26.72 -8.36 -1.20
C ALA A 396 -26.06 -9.73 -1.36
N ASP A 397 -25.53 -9.98 -2.55
CA ASP A 397 -24.51 -11.00 -2.82
C ASP A 397 -23.16 -10.45 -2.34
N GLN A 398 -22.53 -11.11 -1.37
CA GLN A 398 -21.21 -10.67 -0.87
C GLN A 398 -20.10 -10.98 -1.89
N TRP A 399 -20.29 -12.01 -2.72
CA TRP A 399 -19.23 -12.60 -3.54
C TRP A 399 -19.74 -12.91 -4.95
N PRO A 400 -20.12 -11.88 -5.75
CA PRO A 400 -20.63 -12.09 -7.10
C PRO A 400 -19.55 -12.60 -8.06
N ASP A 401 -20.02 -13.41 -9.03
CA ASP A 401 -19.19 -14.01 -10.07
C ASP A 401 -19.09 -13.09 -11.28
N GLU A 402 -17.94 -13.02 -11.93
CA GLU A 402 -17.78 -12.15 -13.10
C GLU A 402 -18.53 -12.70 -14.30
N GLY A 403 -19.63 -12.06 -14.66
CA GLY A 403 -20.45 -12.42 -15.81
C GLY A 403 -21.95 -12.19 -15.61
N ALA A 404 -22.41 -11.98 -14.38
CA ALA A 404 -23.78 -11.56 -14.09
C ALA A 404 -23.80 -10.52 -12.96
N ILE A 405 -24.60 -9.46 -13.15
CA ILE A 405 -24.74 -8.25 -12.30
C ILE A 405 -23.70 -7.16 -12.61
N LEU A 406 -24.17 -6.15 -13.35
CA LEU A 406 -23.70 -4.77 -13.21
C LEU A 406 -23.85 -4.35 -11.73
N GLY A 407 -22.77 -4.02 -11.04
CA GLY A 407 -22.86 -3.35 -9.74
C GLY A 407 -22.53 -4.17 -8.48
N HIS A 408 -21.48 -4.98 -8.49
CA HIS A 408 -20.50 -4.94 -7.39
C HIS A 408 -19.15 -5.47 -7.90
N ALA A 409 -18.25 -4.55 -8.26
CA ALA A 409 -16.88 -4.89 -8.57
C ALA A 409 -16.10 -5.23 -7.27
N PRO A 410 -15.01 -6.02 -7.34
CA PRO A 410 -13.89 -5.79 -6.42
C PRO A 410 -13.52 -4.30 -6.45
N ASP A 411 -12.96 -3.77 -5.36
CA ASP A 411 -12.58 -2.34 -5.28
C ASP A 411 -11.80 -1.98 -6.54
N ALA A 412 -12.22 -0.91 -7.25
CA ALA A 412 -11.78 -0.69 -8.63
C ALA A 412 -10.25 -0.73 -8.74
N GLU A 413 -9.57 -0.13 -7.75
CA GLU A 413 -8.13 -0.17 -7.53
C GLU A 413 -7.49 -1.57 -7.72
N ASP A 414 -8.11 -2.68 -7.31
CA ASP A 414 -7.59 -4.04 -7.55
C ASP A 414 -7.65 -4.47 -9.03
N TYR A 415 -8.77 -4.19 -9.71
CA TYR A 415 -8.92 -4.48 -11.15
C TYR A 415 -8.00 -3.57 -11.98
N LEU A 416 -7.79 -2.34 -11.54
CA LEU A 416 -6.87 -1.39 -12.16
C LEU A 416 -5.40 -1.73 -11.90
N ASN A 417 -5.06 -2.21 -10.70
CA ASN A 417 -3.75 -2.78 -10.41
C ASN A 417 -3.46 -3.99 -11.31
N HIS A 418 -4.46 -4.82 -11.57
CA HIS A 418 -4.33 -5.90 -12.56
C HIS A 418 -4.08 -5.35 -13.97
N ASP A 419 -4.91 -4.44 -14.47
CA ASP A 419 -4.78 -3.89 -15.83
C ASP A 419 -3.42 -3.19 -16.04
N LEU A 420 -3.01 -2.33 -15.10
CA LEU A 420 -1.69 -1.68 -15.08
C LEU A 420 -0.56 -2.72 -15.06
N LYS A 421 -0.65 -3.74 -14.21
CA LYS A 421 0.31 -4.86 -14.20
C LYS A 421 0.39 -5.54 -15.56
N THR A 422 -0.72 -5.80 -16.26
CA THR A 422 -0.66 -6.39 -17.60
C THR A 422 -0.05 -5.45 -18.66
N ARG A 423 -0.07 -4.13 -18.47
CA ARG A 423 0.53 -3.16 -19.42
C ARG A 423 2.01 -2.88 -19.14
N SER A 424 2.51 -3.29 -17.97
CA SER A 424 3.90 -3.06 -17.53
C SER A 424 4.72 -4.32 -17.22
N ASP A 425 4.10 -5.51 -17.11
CA ASP A 425 4.82 -6.77 -17.01
C ASP A 425 5.53 -7.08 -18.35
N PRO A 426 6.86 -7.21 -18.39
CA PRO A 426 7.61 -7.45 -19.63
C PRO A 426 7.25 -8.75 -20.35
N ASN A 427 6.58 -9.70 -19.67
CA ASN A 427 6.14 -10.98 -20.23
C ASN A 427 4.70 -10.94 -20.77
N SER A 428 3.99 -9.82 -20.56
CA SER A 428 2.59 -9.69 -20.96
C SER A 428 2.44 -9.35 -22.45
N PRO A 429 1.48 -9.96 -23.18
CA PRO A 429 1.16 -9.57 -24.54
C PRO A 429 0.56 -8.14 -24.64
N ASN A 430 0.15 -7.55 -23.51
CA ASN A 430 -0.34 -6.17 -23.42
C ASN A 430 0.75 -5.16 -23.03
N TYR A 431 2.02 -5.56 -22.88
CA TYR A 431 3.09 -4.64 -22.49
C TYR A 431 3.15 -3.42 -23.42
N GLY A 432 3.20 -2.23 -22.83
CA GLY A 432 3.28 -0.97 -23.56
C GLY A 432 2.02 -0.56 -24.31
N ASN A 433 0.92 -1.33 -24.23
CA ASN A 433 -0.38 -0.95 -24.77
C ASN A 433 -1.09 0.00 -23.78
N HIS A 434 -0.62 1.24 -23.67
CA HIS A 434 -1.13 2.22 -22.70
C HIS A 434 -2.53 2.73 -23.08
N LEU A 435 -3.32 3.11 -22.08
CA LEU A 435 -4.66 3.69 -22.26
C LEU A 435 -4.58 5.15 -22.72
N SER A 436 -5.55 5.58 -23.54
CA SER A 436 -5.79 7.00 -23.78
C SER A 436 -6.38 7.71 -22.55
N PRO A 437 -6.26 9.04 -22.43
CA PRO A 437 -6.91 9.80 -21.36
C PRO A 437 -8.43 9.57 -21.32
N GLU A 438 -9.09 9.47 -22.47
CA GLU A 438 -10.53 9.21 -22.58
C GLU A 438 -10.91 7.82 -22.07
N GLU A 439 -10.11 6.80 -22.36
CA GLU A 439 -10.30 5.45 -21.81
C GLU A 439 -10.12 5.46 -20.30
N VAL A 440 -9.10 6.13 -19.76
CA VAL A 440 -8.92 6.30 -18.30
C VAL A 440 -10.13 7.00 -17.67
N LEU A 441 -10.63 8.09 -18.26
CA LEU A 441 -11.82 8.78 -17.76
C LEU A 441 -13.09 7.90 -17.77
N GLN A 442 -13.29 7.12 -18.83
CA GLN A 442 -14.42 6.20 -18.92
C GLN A 442 -14.28 5.03 -17.93
N PHE A 443 -13.06 4.56 -17.69
CA PHE A 443 -12.76 3.43 -16.82
C PHE A 443 -13.03 3.77 -15.35
N PHE A 444 -12.58 4.94 -14.88
CA PHE A 444 -12.77 5.37 -13.50
C PHE A 444 -14.01 6.26 -13.27
N GLU A 445 -14.97 6.28 -14.20
CA GLU A 445 -16.27 6.94 -14.00
C GLU A 445 -17.07 6.20 -12.91
N PRO A 446 -17.46 6.85 -11.80
CA PRO A 446 -18.35 6.23 -10.82
C PRO A 446 -19.69 5.89 -11.49
N SER A 447 -20.26 4.72 -11.17
CA SER A 447 -21.56 4.35 -11.75
C SER A 447 -22.64 5.38 -11.41
N GLU A 448 -23.54 5.64 -12.35
CA GLU A 448 -24.62 6.61 -12.16
C GLU A 448 -25.48 6.29 -10.93
N ASP A 449 -25.59 5.01 -10.52
CA ASP A 449 -26.25 4.64 -9.26
C ASP A 449 -25.50 5.15 -8.00
N ARG A 450 -24.15 5.10 -7.97
CA ARG A 450 -23.35 5.68 -6.86
C ARG A 450 -23.49 7.20 -6.82
N VAL A 451 -23.37 7.85 -7.98
CA VAL A 451 -23.53 9.32 -8.11
C VAL A 451 -24.92 9.75 -7.67
N LYS A 452 -25.95 9.01 -8.10
CA LYS A 452 -27.34 9.25 -7.74
C LYS A 452 -27.57 9.05 -6.25
N ALA A 453 -27.07 7.98 -5.64
CA ALA A 453 -27.22 7.72 -4.22
C ALA A 453 -26.63 8.85 -3.34
N VAL A 454 -25.46 9.38 -3.70
CA VAL A 454 -24.86 10.54 -3.00
C VAL A 454 -25.68 11.82 -3.26
N THR A 455 -26.06 12.08 -4.50
CA THR A 455 -26.84 13.28 -4.86
C THR A 455 -28.24 13.30 -4.21
N GLU A 456 -28.95 12.17 -4.22
CA GLU A 456 -30.27 12.04 -3.59
C GLU A 456 -30.17 12.16 -2.06
N TRP A 457 -29.09 11.65 -1.45
CA TRP A 457 -28.82 11.85 -0.03
C TRP A 457 -28.60 13.33 0.32
N LEU A 458 -27.69 14.02 -0.37
CA LEU A 458 -27.45 15.46 -0.16
C LEU A 458 -28.75 16.27 -0.26
N VAL A 459 -29.59 15.98 -1.26
CA VAL A 459 -30.92 16.61 -1.42
C VAL A 459 -31.87 16.26 -0.29
N SER A 460 -31.83 15.03 0.24
CA SER A 460 -32.69 14.59 1.34
C SER A 460 -32.34 15.25 2.68
N GLU A 461 -31.08 15.60 2.90
CA GLU A 461 -30.59 16.33 4.09
C GLU A 461 -30.72 17.87 3.93
N GLY A 462 -31.30 18.36 2.83
CA GLY A 462 -31.63 19.77 2.63
C GLY A 462 -30.73 20.54 1.65
N ILE A 463 -29.67 19.92 1.12
CA ILE A 463 -28.81 20.57 0.12
C ILE A 463 -29.55 20.65 -1.22
N SER A 464 -30.07 21.85 -1.56
CA SER A 464 -30.73 22.08 -2.85
C SER A 464 -29.92 21.55 -4.02
N ALA A 465 -30.55 20.78 -4.91
CA ALA A 465 -29.93 20.25 -6.13
C ALA A 465 -29.32 21.33 -7.05
N SER A 466 -29.74 22.60 -6.91
CA SER A 466 -29.14 23.74 -7.61
C SER A 466 -27.75 24.14 -7.10
N ARG A 467 -27.36 23.69 -5.90
CA ARG A 467 -26.03 23.88 -5.31
C ARG A 467 -25.09 22.71 -5.55
N ILE A 468 -25.59 21.57 -6.06
CA ILE A 468 -24.81 20.36 -6.28
C ILE A 468 -24.31 20.33 -7.73
N SER A 469 -23.02 20.05 -7.91
CA SER A 469 -22.39 19.88 -9.21
C SER A 469 -21.50 18.63 -9.25
N ARG A 470 -21.20 18.13 -10.45
CA ARG A 470 -20.29 16.99 -10.66
C ARG A 470 -19.11 17.45 -11.50
N SER A 471 -17.89 17.10 -11.09
CA SER A 471 -16.69 17.41 -11.88
C SER A 471 -16.74 16.79 -13.27
N ARG A 472 -16.01 17.36 -14.24
CA ARG A 472 -15.97 16.80 -15.61
C ARG A 472 -15.24 15.45 -15.69
N ASN A 473 -14.28 15.19 -14.79
CA ASN A 473 -13.71 13.84 -14.61
C ASN A 473 -14.67 12.88 -13.88
N LYS A 474 -15.86 13.35 -13.47
CA LYS A 474 -16.99 12.59 -12.91
C LYS A 474 -16.78 12.01 -11.52
N GLN A 475 -15.59 12.17 -10.94
CA GLN A 475 -15.18 11.56 -9.67
C GLN A 475 -15.47 12.40 -8.43
N TRP A 476 -15.82 13.68 -8.60
CA TRP A 476 -16.13 14.58 -7.50
C TRP A 476 -17.58 15.06 -7.60
N ILE A 477 -18.23 15.09 -6.45
CA ILE A 477 -19.49 15.81 -6.23
C ILE A 477 -19.15 16.98 -5.31
N GLN A 478 -19.42 18.19 -5.78
CA GLN A 478 -19.19 19.44 -5.05
C GLN A 478 -20.53 20.08 -4.73
N PHE A 479 -20.66 20.68 -3.55
CA PHE A 479 -21.84 21.43 -3.17
C PHE A 479 -21.52 22.58 -2.22
N ASP A 480 -22.27 23.68 -2.34
CA ASP A 480 -22.20 24.79 -1.39
C ASP A 480 -23.15 24.54 -0.21
N ALA A 481 -22.67 24.73 1.02
CA ALA A 481 -23.45 24.55 2.25
C ALA A 481 -22.95 25.46 3.38
N THR A 482 -23.84 25.86 4.29
CA THR A 482 -23.47 26.59 5.49
C THR A 482 -22.84 25.66 6.54
N VAL A 483 -22.16 26.22 7.55
CA VAL A 483 -21.60 25.42 8.65
C VAL A 483 -22.68 24.57 9.33
N GLU A 484 -23.84 25.15 9.67
CA GLU A 484 -24.97 24.43 10.28
C GLU A 484 -25.47 23.26 9.40
N GLU A 485 -25.50 23.43 8.08
CA GLU A 485 -25.85 22.36 7.13
C GLU A 485 -24.78 21.26 7.08
N ILE A 486 -23.49 21.62 7.08
CA ILE A 486 -22.35 20.70 7.03
C ILE A 486 -22.19 19.89 8.32
N GLU A 487 -22.31 20.54 9.48
CA GLU A 487 -22.26 19.90 10.79
C GLU A 487 -23.41 18.88 10.96
N ALA A 488 -24.62 19.25 10.53
CA ALA A 488 -25.78 18.35 10.53
C ALA A 488 -25.64 17.19 9.53
N LEU A 489 -25.17 17.46 8.31
CA LEU A 489 -24.99 16.49 7.24
C LEU A 489 -23.99 15.39 7.61
N PHE A 490 -22.90 15.77 8.29
CA PHE A 490 -21.78 14.89 8.60
C PHE A 490 -21.68 14.49 10.09
N TYR A 491 -22.58 14.95 10.96
CA TYR A 491 -22.49 14.78 12.42
C TYR A 491 -21.11 15.15 12.98
N ALA A 492 -20.57 16.26 12.49
CA ALA A 492 -19.23 16.75 12.78
C ALA A 492 -19.31 18.12 13.44
N ASP A 493 -18.38 18.41 14.36
CA ASP A 493 -18.18 19.76 14.87
C ASP A 493 -17.06 20.41 14.03
N PHE A 494 -17.37 21.47 13.28
CA PHE A 494 -16.40 22.19 12.48
C PHE A 494 -15.90 23.41 13.26
N HIS A 495 -14.58 23.54 13.37
CA HIS A 495 -13.94 24.62 14.09
C HIS A 495 -12.94 25.35 13.21
N ILE A 496 -12.82 26.65 13.47
CA ILE A 496 -11.67 27.43 13.06
C ILE A 496 -10.58 27.15 14.10
N TYR A 497 -9.61 26.33 13.73
CA TYR A 497 -8.42 26.08 14.54
C TYR A 497 -7.43 27.22 14.30
N GLU A 498 -7.19 28.04 15.32
CA GLU A 498 -6.10 29.02 15.33
C GLU A 498 -4.84 28.39 15.92
N HIS A 499 -3.72 28.48 15.19
CA HIS A 499 -2.44 27.98 15.65
C HIS A 499 -1.78 28.96 16.64
N GLU A 500 -1.50 28.52 17.88
CA GLU A 500 -1.16 29.41 19.01
C GLU A 500 0.11 30.28 18.76
N ASP A 501 1.11 29.76 18.04
CA ASP A 501 2.36 30.48 17.75
C ASP A 501 2.31 31.39 16.51
N THR A 502 1.42 31.12 15.54
CA THR A 502 1.44 31.78 14.21
C THR A 502 0.15 32.53 13.85
N GLY A 503 -0.95 32.32 14.58
CA GLY A 503 -2.26 32.89 14.26
C GLY A 503 -2.93 32.28 13.01
N THR A 504 -2.41 31.16 12.51
CA THR A 504 -2.96 30.46 11.34
C THR A 504 -4.34 29.91 11.63
N VAL A 505 -5.35 30.34 10.87
CA VAL A 505 -6.71 29.81 10.94
C VAL A 505 -6.96 28.75 9.87
N ASN A 506 -7.50 27.59 10.26
CA ASN A 506 -7.89 26.52 9.35
C ASN A 506 -9.26 25.94 9.76
N VAL A 507 -10.13 25.67 8.78
CA VAL A 507 -11.43 25.03 9.00
C VAL A 507 -11.28 23.52 8.89
N ALA A 508 -11.50 22.82 10.01
CA ALA A 508 -11.44 21.37 10.09
C ALA A 508 -12.44 20.83 11.11
N CYS A 509 -12.61 19.50 11.12
CA CYS A 509 -13.27 18.77 12.20
C CYS A 509 -12.33 17.70 12.76
N SER A 510 -12.55 17.30 14.02
CA SER A 510 -11.85 16.17 14.65
C SER A 510 -12.32 14.81 14.15
N GLY A 511 -13.53 14.75 13.60
CA GLY A 511 -14.16 13.55 13.07
C GLY A 511 -15.39 13.93 12.26
N TYR A 512 -15.73 13.10 11.27
CA TYR A 512 -17.00 13.20 10.55
C TYR A 512 -17.58 11.81 10.27
N TYR A 513 -18.88 11.74 10.08
CA TYR A 513 -19.63 10.51 9.89
C TYR A 513 -20.48 10.58 8.62
N LEU A 514 -20.45 9.48 7.87
CA LEU A 514 -21.32 9.28 6.70
C LEU A 514 -22.38 8.22 7.01
N PRO A 515 -23.65 8.43 6.61
CA PRO A 515 -24.68 7.40 6.63
C PRO A 515 -24.22 6.15 5.87
N GLU A 516 -24.62 4.98 6.38
CA GLU A 516 -24.22 3.69 5.81
C GLU A 516 -24.59 3.54 4.32
N SER A 517 -25.68 4.19 3.89
CA SER A 517 -26.17 4.19 2.50
C SER A 517 -25.29 4.94 1.50
N VAL A 518 -24.39 5.83 1.94
CA VAL A 518 -23.51 6.61 1.06
C VAL A 518 -22.02 6.44 1.35
N ARG A 519 -21.68 5.83 2.49
CA ARG A 519 -20.30 5.59 2.92
C ARG A 519 -19.48 4.81 1.89
N ASP A 520 -20.05 3.74 1.31
CA ASP A 520 -19.39 2.93 0.28
C ASP A 520 -19.38 3.64 -1.11
N HIS A 521 -19.73 4.93 -1.17
CA HIS A 521 -19.78 5.74 -2.39
C HIS A 521 -18.88 6.99 -2.32
N ILE A 522 -18.24 7.25 -1.18
CA ILE A 522 -17.46 8.46 -0.90
C ILE A 522 -16.12 8.05 -0.29
N ASP A 523 -15.02 8.35 -0.97
CA ASP A 523 -13.66 7.99 -0.50
C ASP A 523 -13.23 8.86 0.70
N TYR A 524 -13.48 10.18 0.62
CA TYR A 524 -13.32 11.13 1.72
C TYR A 524 -14.12 12.42 1.49
N ILE A 525 -14.21 13.26 2.53
CA ILE A 525 -14.80 14.60 2.50
C ILE A 525 -13.69 15.65 2.71
N THR A 526 -13.75 16.74 1.96
CA THR A 526 -12.89 17.93 2.14
C THR A 526 -13.73 19.20 2.04
N PRO A 527 -13.53 20.21 2.93
CA PRO A 527 -12.76 20.13 4.18
C PRO A 527 -13.36 19.10 5.15
N GLY A 528 -12.54 18.45 5.96
CA GLY A 528 -12.93 17.29 6.76
C GLY A 528 -11.98 17.03 7.93
N ILE A 529 -11.61 15.77 8.19
CA ILE A 529 -10.57 15.42 9.18
C ILE A 529 -9.21 15.89 8.65
N ARG A 530 -8.89 17.14 8.97
CA ARG A 530 -7.67 17.84 8.59
C ARG A 530 -7.08 18.56 9.81
N LEU A 531 -7.08 17.88 10.95
CA LEU A 531 -6.31 18.34 12.11
C LEU A 531 -4.83 18.17 11.79
N MET A 532 -4.11 19.28 11.89
CA MET A 532 -2.68 19.35 11.60
C MET A 532 -1.93 18.73 12.77
N PRO A 533 -0.95 17.84 12.55
CA PRO A 533 0.00 17.52 13.60
C PRO A 533 0.86 18.76 13.92
N GLU A 534 1.21 18.86 15.20
CA GLU A 534 1.92 19.93 15.90
C GLU A 534 3.02 20.66 15.09
N ASP A 535 2.94 21.99 15.03
CA ASP A 535 4.09 22.86 14.79
C ASP A 535 4.67 23.30 16.15
N SER A 536 5.97 23.11 16.37
CA SER A 536 6.70 23.98 17.29
C SER A 536 7.94 24.56 16.62
N LEU A 537 7.92 25.89 16.45
CA LEU A 537 9.04 26.73 16.03
C LEU A 537 9.73 26.38 14.70
N VAL A 538 9.03 26.53 13.58
CA VAL A 538 9.62 26.45 12.22
C VAL A 538 9.54 27.80 11.49
N GLN A 539 10.67 28.22 10.91
CA GLN A 539 10.83 29.45 10.11
C GLN A 539 10.49 29.19 8.62
N PRO A 540 10.09 30.23 7.84
CA PRO A 540 9.48 30.09 6.51
C PRO A 540 10.22 29.15 5.56
N GLN A 541 9.45 28.32 4.83
CA GLN A 541 9.96 27.24 4.01
C GLN A 541 10.99 27.72 2.97
N GLN A 542 12.19 27.15 3.02
CA GLN A 542 13.15 27.25 1.92
C GLN A 542 13.99 25.98 1.78
N LYS A 543 13.76 25.31 0.64
CA LYS A 543 14.66 24.50 -0.22
C LYS A 543 15.31 23.24 0.37
N ARG A 544 15.36 22.20 -0.46
CA ARG A 544 16.01 20.89 -0.20
C ARG A 544 17.47 20.83 -0.61
N THR A 545 18.01 21.95 -1.03
CA THR A 545 19.30 22.06 -1.68
C THR A 545 20.31 22.75 -0.74
N TYR A 546 21.33 22.00 -0.32
CA TYR A 546 22.43 22.58 0.47
C TYR A 546 23.40 23.33 -0.46
N GLU A 547 23.40 24.65 -0.42
CA GLU A 547 24.29 25.49 -1.24
C GLU A 547 25.66 25.73 -0.57
N ARG A 548 26.75 25.53 -1.33
CA ARG A 548 28.12 25.92 -0.95
C ARG A 548 28.76 26.76 -2.07
N GLU A 549 29.22 27.97 -1.75
CA GLU A 549 29.99 28.81 -2.69
C GLU A 549 31.29 28.11 -3.14
N VAL A 550 31.63 28.22 -4.42
CA VAL A 550 32.90 27.73 -4.97
C VAL A 550 34.03 28.72 -4.67
N SER A 551 34.88 28.41 -3.68
CA SER A 551 35.97 29.28 -3.23
C SER A 551 37.32 28.95 -3.90
N PRO A 552 38.02 29.93 -4.51
CA PRO A 552 39.38 29.74 -5.02
C PRO A 552 40.43 29.37 -3.95
N LYS A 553 40.08 29.46 -2.66
CA LYS A 553 40.98 29.16 -1.53
C LYS A 553 40.82 27.75 -0.95
N ASP A 554 39.85 26.95 -1.40
CA ASP A 554 39.59 25.61 -0.85
C ASP A 554 40.58 24.53 -1.33
N LYS A 555 41.87 24.90 -1.47
CA LYS A 555 42.95 23.97 -1.73
C LYS A 555 43.23 23.12 -0.48
N GLN A 556 42.76 21.87 -0.52
CA GLN A 556 43.25 20.70 0.23
C GLN A 556 43.14 20.69 1.78
N SER A 557 42.80 21.79 2.48
CA SER A 557 43.07 21.89 3.93
C SER A 557 41.90 21.61 4.90
N ARG A 558 40.94 20.72 4.59
CA ARG A 558 39.81 20.42 5.51
C ARG A 558 39.46 18.95 5.81
N TRP A 559 40.29 17.99 5.41
CA TRP A 559 40.20 16.57 5.81
C TRP A 559 40.60 16.28 7.28
N ARG A 560 40.27 17.18 8.22
CA ARG A 560 40.63 17.06 9.65
C ARG A 560 39.46 17.28 10.61
N ARG A 561 38.23 16.99 10.16
CA ARG A 561 37.05 16.99 11.03
C ARG A 561 35.97 15.96 10.66
N HIS A 562 36.40 14.80 10.19
CA HIS A 562 35.59 13.58 10.15
C HIS A 562 36.42 12.43 10.70
N LEU A 563 36.09 12.00 11.92
CA LEU A 563 36.27 10.66 12.49
C LEU A 563 35.47 10.66 13.80
N GLY A 564 34.55 9.71 13.97
CA GLY A 564 33.77 9.54 15.20
C GLY A 564 32.25 9.56 15.03
N SER A 565 31.69 8.41 14.68
CA SER A 565 30.28 8.03 14.86
C SER A 565 29.80 8.06 16.34
N ASP A 566 30.70 8.37 17.28
CA ASP A 566 30.45 8.50 18.73
C ASP A 566 29.74 9.81 19.16
N VAL A 567 29.62 10.83 18.29
CA VAL A 567 29.07 12.14 18.69
C VAL A 567 27.53 12.14 18.77
N LEU A 568 26.85 11.29 18.00
CA LEU A 568 25.39 11.15 18.03
C LEU A 568 24.90 10.30 19.23
N ILE A 569 25.73 9.38 19.74
CA ILE A 569 25.36 8.42 20.79
C ILE A 569 25.42 9.02 22.21
N LYS A 570 25.89 10.27 22.38
CA LYS A 570 26.04 10.92 23.70
C LYS A 570 25.31 12.25 23.85
N GLY A 571 24.01 12.25 23.53
CA GLY A 571 22.98 13.06 24.20
C GLY A 571 23.34 14.50 24.58
N ARG A 572 24.01 15.25 23.69
CA ARG A 572 24.43 16.63 23.96
C ARG A 572 24.37 17.49 22.71
N LEU A 573 23.15 17.94 22.41
CA LEU A 573 22.86 19.03 21.49
C LEU A 573 23.85 20.19 21.68
N PRO A 574 24.67 20.56 20.66
CA PRO A 574 25.20 21.91 20.62
C PRO A 574 24.02 22.87 20.44
N PHE A 575 23.93 23.89 21.30
CA PHE A 575 22.81 24.85 21.41
C PHE A 575 21.55 24.39 22.15
N ALA A 576 21.72 23.83 23.35
CA ALA A 576 20.73 24.08 24.41
C ALA A 576 20.72 25.59 24.79
N ASN A 577 19.53 26.18 24.89
CA ASN A 577 19.30 27.57 25.27
C ASN A 577 20.04 27.96 26.57
N LYS A 578 20.97 28.92 26.48
CA LYS A 578 21.41 29.70 27.66
C LYS A 578 20.62 30.99 27.74
N SER A 579 19.68 31.04 28.67
CA SER A 579 18.92 32.25 29.01
C SER A 579 19.87 33.44 29.27
N PRO A 580 19.61 34.65 28.74
CA PRO A 580 20.49 35.80 28.89
C PRO A 580 20.38 36.44 30.29
N GLY A 581 21.03 35.80 31.27
CA GLY A 581 21.09 36.26 32.66
C GLY A 581 22.40 36.95 33.04
N LYS A 582 22.36 38.29 33.17
CA LYS A 582 23.36 39.19 33.81
C LYS A 582 24.55 39.68 32.96
N SER A 583 24.32 40.87 32.38
CA SER A 583 25.21 42.05 32.34
C SER A 583 26.73 41.85 32.16
N TRP A 584 27.22 42.31 31.00
CA TRP A 584 28.51 43.03 30.97
C TRP A 584 28.30 44.44 30.39
N SER A 585 28.77 45.44 31.11
CA SER A 585 28.60 46.86 30.76
C SER A 585 29.71 47.33 29.82
N GLY A 586 29.36 47.77 28.61
CA GLY A 586 30.28 48.39 27.66
C GLY A 586 29.56 49.38 26.75
N LYS A 587 29.82 50.67 26.92
CA LYS A 587 29.15 51.73 26.14
C LYS A 587 29.79 51.90 24.76
N SER A 588 28.99 51.81 23.71
CA SER A 588 29.21 52.52 22.45
C SER A 588 27.89 53.13 21.99
N LYS A 589 27.94 54.36 21.47
CA LYS A 589 26.76 55.24 21.33
C LYS A 589 25.97 54.94 20.05
N ALA A 590 24.65 54.99 20.16
CA ALA A 590 23.81 55.32 19.01
C ALA A 590 24.10 56.75 18.51
N VAL A 591 24.03 56.95 17.20
CA VAL A 591 23.85 58.25 16.56
C VAL A 591 22.61 58.12 15.68
N ALA A 592 21.63 58.97 15.91
CA ALA A 592 20.37 59.00 15.17
C ALA A 592 20.28 60.30 14.32
N GLY A 593 19.50 60.24 13.24
CA GLY A 593 19.15 61.38 12.39
C GLY A 593 20.13 61.59 11.23
N SER A 594 19.67 61.68 9.98
CA SER A 594 18.66 62.66 9.56
C SER A 594 18.03 62.31 8.21
N GLU A 595 16.84 62.87 7.98
CA GLU A 595 16.14 62.84 6.69
C GLU A 595 16.95 63.57 5.61
N GLY A 596 16.92 63.06 4.37
CA GLY A 596 17.64 63.65 3.25
C GLY A 596 17.04 63.24 1.92
N THR A 597 16.04 64.00 1.45
CA THR A 597 15.45 63.83 0.13
C THR A 597 16.47 64.06 -0.98
N ASN A 598 16.58 63.13 -1.95
CA ASN A 598 16.96 63.46 -3.32
C ASN A 598 16.56 62.32 -4.27
N GLN A 599 15.59 62.60 -5.14
CA GLN A 599 15.43 61.84 -6.38
C GLN A 599 16.69 62.04 -7.24
N ARG A 600 17.18 60.95 -7.83
CA ARG A 600 17.97 61.01 -9.06
C ARG A 600 17.54 59.86 -9.97
N ASP A 601 16.82 60.23 -11.02
CA ASP A 601 16.67 59.37 -12.19
C ASP A 601 18.07 59.08 -12.76
N GLY A 602 18.40 57.81 -12.89
CA GLY A 602 19.66 57.33 -13.44
C GLY A 602 19.52 55.86 -13.74
N ALA A 603 19.64 55.51 -15.03
CA ALA A 603 19.62 54.11 -15.46
C ALA A 603 20.71 53.32 -14.72
N GLU A 604 20.39 52.10 -14.31
CA GLU A 604 21.39 51.20 -13.75
C GLU A 604 22.51 50.96 -14.78
N PRO A 605 23.78 50.95 -14.36
CA PRO A 605 24.88 50.65 -15.27
C PRO A 605 24.81 49.18 -15.72
N GLU A 606 25.17 48.91 -16.97
CA GLU A 606 25.47 47.54 -17.41
C GLU A 606 26.54 46.95 -16.48
N VAL A 607 26.16 45.94 -15.70
CA VAL A 607 27.07 45.19 -14.85
C VAL A 607 27.87 44.27 -15.76
N GLU A 608 29.20 44.48 -15.83
CA GLU A 608 30.11 43.54 -16.49
C GLU A 608 29.82 42.11 -16.01
N GLU A 609 29.63 41.16 -16.93
CA GLU A 609 29.32 39.78 -16.55
C GLU A 609 30.45 39.23 -15.67
N PRO A 610 30.16 38.77 -14.43
CA PRO A 610 31.20 38.27 -13.55
C PRO A 610 31.86 37.04 -14.17
N GLU A 611 33.19 37.03 -14.14
CA GLU A 611 34.04 35.94 -14.63
C GLU A 611 33.59 34.60 -14.00
N VAL A 612 33.06 33.70 -14.82
CA VAL A 612 32.48 32.44 -14.33
C VAL A 612 33.61 31.55 -13.83
N ILE A 613 33.61 31.25 -12.53
CA ILE A 613 34.59 30.33 -11.93
C ILE A 613 34.35 28.94 -12.53
N PRO A 614 35.32 28.36 -13.25
CA PRO A 614 35.16 27.04 -13.86
C PRO A 614 35.01 25.96 -12.77
N PRO A 615 34.35 24.83 -13.08
CA PRO A 615 34.27 23.69 -12.17
C PRO A 615 35.67 23.17 -11.81
N TYR A 616 35.76 22.40 -10.73
CA TYR A 616 36.98 21.62 -10.47
C TYR A 616 37.13 20.54 -11.53
N ASN A 617 38.35 20.35 -12.06
CA ASN A 617 38.67 19.30 -13.04
C ASN A 617 38.65 17.85 -12.47
N ASP A 618 38.15 17.65 -11.25
CA ASP A 618 38.02 16.37 -10.57
C ASP A 618 36.56 16.25 -10.12
N CYS A 619 35.88 15.25 -10.67
CA CYS A 619 34.45 15.04 -10.55
C CYS A 619 33.98 14.80 -9.10
N ILE A 620 34.86 14.42 -8.17
CA ILE A 620 34.52 14.32 -6.73
C ILE A 620 34.16 15.69 -6.12
N TYR A 621 34.84 16.75 -6.55
CA TYR A 621 34.69 18.08 -5.96
C TYR A 621 33.64 18.94 -6.67
N SER A 622 33.24 18.55 -7.88
CA SER A 622 32.33 19.29 -8.75
C SER A 622 31.77 18.37 -9.84
N VAL A 623 30.61 17.78 -9.58
CA VAL A 623 29.91 16.92 -10.53
C VAL A 623 29.27 17.80 -11.62
N THR A 624 29.77 17.71 -12.85
CA THR A 624 29.20 18.38 -14.05
C THR A 624 28.33 17.41 -14.86
N PRO A 625 27.58 17.86 -15.87
CA PRO A 625 26.89 16.96 -16.81
C PRO A 625 27.82 15.97 -17.52
N GLU A 626 29.08 16.33 -17.81
CA GLU A 626 30.04 15.35 -18.36
C GLU A 626 30.44 14.30 -17.33
N CYS A 627 30.60 14.66 -16.05
CA CYS A 627 30.81 13.70 -14.97
C CYS A 627 29.63 12.72 -14.86
N ILE A 628 28.39 13.21 -14.93
CA ILE A 628 27.17 12.37 -14.89
C ILE A 628 27.08 11.44 -16.12
N ARG A 629 27.37 11.95 -17.32
CA ARG A 629 27.43 11.12 -18.53
C ARG A 629 28.48 10.02 -18.42
N ALA A 630 29.66 10.36 -17.89
CA ALA A 630 30.76 9.41 -17.73
C ALA A 630 30.49 8.35 -16.65
N GLN A 631 29.78 8.68 -15.55
CA GLN A 631 29.45 7.72 -14.50
C GLN A 631 28.48 6.63 -14.98
N TYR A 632 27.44 7.03 -15.73
CA TYR A 632 26.33 6.14 -16.07
C TYR A 632 26.32 5.68 -17.54
N ASP A 633 27.38 5.97 -18.30
CA ASP A 633 27.51 5.73 -19.74
C ASP A 633 26.35 6.34 -20.57
N ILE A 634 25.90 7.55 -20.21
CA ILE A 634 24.84 8.27 -20.92
C ILE A 634 25.41 8.88 -22.22
N PRO A 635 24.81 8.63 -23.39
CA PRO A 635 25.26 9.25 -24.64
C PRO A 635 25.00 10.76 -24.68
N GLU A 636 25.62 11.44 -25.64
CA GLU A 636 25.16 12.75 -26.10
C GLU A 636 23.78 12.58 -26.76
N GLY A 637 22.81 13.42 -26.39
CA GLY A 637 21.50 13.45 -27.07
C GLY A 637 21.66 13.91 -28.51
N THR A 638 20.91 13.30 -29.44
CA THR A 638 21.08 13.55 -30.89
C THR A 638 19.79 13.79 -31.65
N LYS A 639 18.62 13.52 -31.06
CA LYS A 639 17.33 13.78 -31.69
C LYS A 639 16.52 14.77 -30.83
N ASN A 640 15.43 15.23 -31.41
CA ASN A 640 14.42 16.05 -30.75
C ASN A 640 13.08 15.62 -31.36
N ARG A 641 12.27 14.93 -30.57
CA ARG A 641 10.96 14.44 -30.95
C ARG A 641 9.86 15.27 -30.32
N SER A 642 8.81 15.59 -31.07
CA SER A 642 7.65 16.31 -30.54
C SER A 642 6.76 15.45 -29.62
N ASP A 643 6.82 14.13 -29.74
CA ASP A 643 6.02 13.14 -29.00
C ASP A 643 6.78 12.50 -27.80
N ASN A 644 7.97 13.01 -27.49
CA ASN A 644 8.74 12.67 -26.29
C ASN A 644 9.17 13.96 -25.59
N LYS A 645 8.80 14.20 -24.33
CA LYS A 645 9.28 15.38 -23.58
C LYS A 645 9.56 15.04 -22.12
N LEU A 646 10.54 15.73 -21.53
CA LEU A 646 10.84 15.64 -20.11
C LEU A 646 10.09 16.76 -19.36
N GLY A 647 9.10 16.40 -18.56
CA GLY A 647 8.44 17.31 -17.63
C GLY A 647 9.24 17.48 -16.35
N ILE A 648 9.29 18.70 -15.83
CA ILE A 648 9.86 19.06 -14.52
C ILE A 648 8.79 19.84 -13.77
N PHE A 649 8.41 19.37 -12.58
CA PHE A 649 7.38 19.99 -11.75
C PHE A 649 7.98 21.03 -10.80
N GLN A 650 7.33 22.19 -10.66
CA GLN A 650 7.69 23.27 -9.71
C GLN A 650 6.44 23.89 -9.06
N GLY A 651 6.66 24.59 -7.94
CA GLY A 651 5.67 25.37 -7.19
C GLY A 651 6.35 26.15 -6.07
N LEU A 652 5.60 26.55 -5.03
CA LEU A 652 6.11 27.28 -3.85
C LEU A 652 6.83 28.61 -4.20
N ASN A 653 6.44 29.25 -5.31
CA ASN A 653 7.03 30.48 -5.81
C ASN A 653 8.51 30.31 -6.21
N ILE A 654 8.95 29.07 -6.48
CA ILE A 654 10.32 28.75 -6.89
C ILE A 654 10.39 28.85 -8.42
N ARG A 655 11.11 29.89 -8.89
CA ARG A 655 11.20 30.25 -10.31
C ARG A 655 12.62 30.11 -10.83
N TYR A 656 12.77 29.85 -12.13
CA TYR A 656 14.09 29.94 -12.77
C TYR A 656 14.36 31.37 -13.27
N TRP A 657 15.64 31.72 -13.43
CA TRP A 657 16.07 32.94 -14.13
C TRP A 657 16.88 32.53 -15.36
N GLN A 658 16.55 33.04 -16.56
CA GLN A 658 17.26 32.65 -17.78
C GLN A 658 18.77 32.94 -17.70
N GLY A 659 19.17 33.98 -16.96
CA GLY A 659 20.57 34.32 -16.76
C GLY A 659 21.38 33.25 -16.00
N ASP A 660 20.74 32.41 -15.18
CA ASP A 660 21.37 31.26 -14.52
C ASP A 660 21.57 30.12 -15.52
N LEU A 661 20.53 29.78 -16.29
CA LEU A 661 20.58 28.74 -17.33
C LEU A 661 21.67 29.06 -18.38
N ASP A 662 21.67 30.27 -18.93
CA ASP A 662 22.66 30.73 -19.92
C ASP A 662 24.11 30.63 -19.40
N ARG A 663 24.35 30.96 -18.12
CA ARG A 663 25.67 30.88 -17.48
C ARG A 663 26.10 29.44 -17.26
N TYR A 664 25.18 28.60 -16.80
CA TYR A 664 25.43 27.17 -16.62
C TYR A 664 25.78 26.49 -17.94
N PHE A 665 24.97 26.69 -18.99
CA PHE A 665 25.24 26.14 -20.32
C PHE A 665 26.58 26.64 -20.87
N HIS A 666 26.90 27.94 -20.71
CA HIS A 666 28.21 28.45 -21.10
C HIS A 666 29.38 27.80 -20.35
N ALA A 667 29.21 27.47 -19.06
CA ALA A 667 30.27 26.96 -18.20
C ALA A 667 30.53 25.45 -18.35
N VAL A 668 29.47 24.64 -18.35
CA VAL A 668 29.55 23.17 -18.19
C VAL A 668 28.60 22.38 -19.08
N ALA A 669 27.86 23.04 -19.98
CA ALA A 669 27.03 22.36 -20.98
C ALA A 669 26.94 23.12 -22.31
N PRO A 670 28.07 23.45 -22.96
CA PRO A 670 28.12 24.36 -24.12
C PRO A 670 27.48 23.80 -25.40
N TRP A 671 27.05 22.53 -25.40
CA TRP A 671 26.20 21.96 -26.45
C TRP A 671 24.76 22.47 -26.40
N VAL A 672 24.30 22.99 -25.25
CA VAL A 672 23.00 23.67 -25.10
C VAL A 672 23.15 25.14 -25.56
N PRO A 673 22.40 25.61 -26.57
CA PRO A 673 22.45 26.99 -27.03
C PRO A 673 22.04 27.99 -25.94
N LYS A 674 22.69 29.16 -25.95
CA LYS A 674 22.25 30.33 -25.16
C LYS A 674 20.81 30.70 -25.51
N GLY A 675 19.99 30.98 -24.50
CA GLY A 675 18.56 31.26 -24.63
C GLY A 675 17.65 30.03 -24.69
N SER A 676 18.19 28.81 -24.56
CA SER A 676 17.38 27.60 -24.31
C SER A 676 16.66 27.69 -22.97
N HIS A 677 15.36 27.37 -22.97
CA HIS A 677 14.47 27.41 -21.82
C HIS A 677 13.40 26.30 -21.93
N PRO A 678 12.77 25.88 -20.82
CA PRO A 678 11.66 24.93 -20.86
C PRO A 678 10.40 25.53 -21.51
N GLN A 679 9.56 24.68 -22.08
CA GLN A 679 8.20 25.07 -22.49
C GLN A 679 7.29 25.21 -21.26
N ASN A 680 6.41 26.19 -21.27
CA ASN A 680 5.65 26.62 -20.10
C ASN A 680 4.23 25.99 -20.05
N ASN A 681 4.04 24.97 -19.20
CA ASN A 681 2.73 24.50 -18.75
C ASN A 681 2.39 25.16 -17.41
N LEU A 682 1.99 26.43 -17.47
CA LEU A 682 1.67 27.26 -16.30
C LEU A 682 0.19 27.09 -15.95
N VAL A 683 -0.07 26.33 -14.89
CA VAL A 683 -1.40 26.04 -14.36
C VAL A 683 -1.78 27.15 -13.37
N ASN A 684 -3.02 27.61 -13.44
CA ASN A 684 -3.63 28.55 -12.49
C ASN A 684 -2.92 29.90 -12.37
N GLY A 685 -2.22 30.35 -13.42
CA GLY A 685 -1.53 31.65 -13.44
C GLY A 685 -0.15 31.66 -12.80
N ALA A 686 0.45 30.48 -12.59
CA ALA A 686 1.85 30.33 -12.21
C ALA A 686 2.82 31.09 -13.12
N ILE A 687 4.00 31.43 -12.59
CA ILE A 687 5.04 32.22 -13.27
C ILE A 687 6.35 31.44 -13.28
N GLY A 688 6.72 30.91 -14.45
CA GLY A 688 7.92 30.06 -14.57
C GLY A 688 9.26 30.80 -14.51
N GLU A 689 9.43 31.85 -15.33
CA GLU A 689 10.63 32.68 -15.33
C GLU A 689 10.43 33.92 -14.44
N THR A 690 11.42 34.26 -13.61
CA THR A 690 11.52 35.60 -13.01
C THR A 690 12.51 36.48 -13.77
N SER A 691 12.16 37.75 -13.97
CA SER A 691 13.11 38.77 -14.45
C SER A 691 14.09 39.26 -13.38
N ASN A 692 13.86 38.91 -12.11
CA ASN A 692 14.67 39.36 -10.97
C ASN A 692 15.62 38.25 -10.51
N ARG A 693 16.92 38.47 -10.70
CA ARG A 693 18.00 37.57 -10.26
C ARG A 693 17.87 37.15 -8.78
N SER A 694 17.38 38.01 -7.89
CA SER A 694 17.22 37.70 -6.46
C SER A 694 16.04 36.79 -6.13
N GLU A 695 15.09 36.62 -7.05
CA GLU A 695 13.96 35.68 -6.91
C GLU A 695 14.30 34.27 -7.43
N SER A 696 15.43 34.10 -8.12
CA SER A 696 15.86 32.79 -8.65
C SER A 696 15.88 31.72 -7.55
N GLY A 697 15.37 30.55 -7.91
CA GLY A 697 15.08 29.42 -7.05
C GLY A 697 16.00 28.23 -7.30
N ALA A 698 16.95 28.01 -6.39
CA ALA A 698 17.87 26.87 -6.32
C ALA A 698 17.33 25.54 -6.89
N GLU A 699 16.19 25.07 -6.39
CA GLU A 699 15.57 23.82 -6.83
C GLU A 699 15.25 23.84 -8.33
N ALA A 700 14.46 24.83 -8.78
CA ALA A 700 14.10 24.98 -10.19
C ALA A 700 15.33 25.13 -11.10
N VAL A 701 16.33 25.94 -10.71
CA VAL A 701 17.52 26.07 -11.55
C VAL A 701 18.35 24.80 -11.59
N MET A 702 18.44 24.03 -10.48
CA MET A 702 19.13 22.74 -10.47
C MET A 702 18.42 21.71 -11.36
N ASP A 703 17.10 21.55 -11.19
CA ASP A 703 16.31 20.59 -11.98
C ASP A 703 16.41 20.88 -13.48
N PHE A 704 16.29 22.15 -13.89
CA PHE A 704 16.40 22.54 -15.30
C PHE A 704 17.83 22.45 -15.83
N GLN A 705 18.85 22.85 -15.06
CA GLN A 705 20.25 22.78 -15.49
C GLN A 705 20.68 21.32 -15.71
N LEU A 706 20.33 20.40 -14.81
CA LEU A 706 20.58 18.97 -14.98
C LEU A 706 19.74 18.38 -16.12
N GLY A 707 18.42 18.53 -16.06
CA GLY A 707 17.50 17.92 -17.03
C GLY A 707 17.79 18.36 -18.46
N MET A 708 17.87 19.67 -18.70
CA MET A 708 18.10 20.22 -20.04
C MET A 708 19.49 19.86 -20.58
N SER A 709 20.54 19.89 -19.75
CA SER A 709 21.89 19.59 -20.22
C SER A 709 22.10 18.12 -20.59
N LEU A 710 21.37 17.21 -19.93
CA LEU A 710 21.44 15.77 -20.19
C LEU A 710 20.64 15.34 -21.43
N VAL A 711 19.39 15.80 -21.59
CA VAL A 711 18.50 15.36 -22.70
C VAL A 711 18.66 16.14 -24.02
N TRP A 712 19.38 17.26 -24.03
CA TRP A 712 19.53 18.11 -25.23
C TRP A 712 19.97 17.31 -26.48
N PRO A 713 19.32 17.50 -27.66
CA PRO A 713 18.39 18.57 -28.01
C PRO A 713 16.90 18.27 -27.79
N GLN A 714 16.54 17.24 -27.02
CA GLN A 714 15.14 16.95 -26.68
C GLN A 714 14.53 18.05 -25.79
N GLU A 715 13.26 18.41 -26.05
CA GLU A 715 12.55 19.48 -25.33
C GLU A 715 12.18 19.10 -23.88
N THR A 716 12.27 20.09 -22.99
CA THR A 716 11.79 20.03 -21.60
C THR A 716 10.54 20.90 -21.41
N VAL A 717 9.72 20.55 -20.42
CA VAL A 717 8.47 21.25 -20.09
C VAL A 717 8.44 21.55 -18.59
N LEU A 718 8.25 22.82 -18.24
CA LEU A 718 7.96 23.26 -16.88
C LEU A 718 6.47 23.06 -16.59
N TRP A 719 6.16 22.24 -15.59
CA TRP A 719 4.85 22.16 -14.96
C TRP A 719 4.85 22.99 -13.68
N HIS A 720 4.29 24.20 -13.74
CA HIS A 720 4.21 25.10 -12.58
C HIS A 720 2.75 25.27 -12.19
N VAL A 721 2.43 25.17 -10.90
CA VAL A 721 1.06 25.32 -10.37
C VAL A 721 0.89 26.54 -9.47
N ASP A 722 -0.30 27.14 -9.58
CA ASP A 722 -0.83 28.26 -8.80
C ASP A 722 -0.17 29.63 -8.97
N ASP A 723 -0.98 30.66 -8.75
CA ASP A 723 -0.54 32.04 -8.87
C ASP A 723 0.37 32.48 -7.70
N PRO A 724 1.13 33.58 -7.86
CA PRO A 724 2.07 34.04 -6.85
C PRO A 724 1.45 34.29 -5.48
N TRP A 725 0.15 34.58 -5.38
CA TRP A 725 -0.52 34.79 -4.10
C TRP A 725 -0.72 33.45 -3.38
N TYR A 726 -1.29 32.44 -4.06
CA TYR A 726 -1.44 31.09 -3.49
C TYR A 726 -0.08 30.43 -3.20
N GLU A 727 0.92 30.66 -4.04
CA GLU A 727 2.29 30.20 -3.79
C GLU A 727 2.98 30.92 -2.61
N GLU A 728 2.68 32.20 -2.38
CA GLU A 728 3.12 32.94 -1.19
C GLU A 728 2.42 32.42 0.08
N GLN A 729 1.13 32.05 0.00
CA GLN A 729 0.41 31.34 1.07
C GLN A 729 0.91 29.91 1.33
N HIS A 730 1.74 29.33 0.46
CA HIS A 730 2.46 28.08 0.70
C HIS A 730 3.83 28.27 1.38
N THR A 731 4.32 29.50 1.54
CA THR A 731 5.68 29.78 2.02
C THR A 731 5.77 30.77 3.18
N GLN A 732 4.71 31.56 3.41
CA GLN A 732 4.59 32.46 4.54
C GLN A 732 3.75 31.86 5.67
N GLU A 733 4.00 32.33 6.89
CA GLU A 733 3.15 32.03 8.06
C GLU A 733 2.15 33.19 8.26
N PRO A 734 0.83 32.93 8.36
CA PRO A 734 0.14 31.64 8.20
C PRO A 734 0.22 30.93 6.84
N LEU A 735 0.46 29.61 6.88
CA LEU A 735 0.26 28.73 5.72
C LEU A 735 -1.24 28.51 5.44
N ILE A 736 -1.87 29.43 4.70
CA ILE A 736 -3.32 29.40 4.41
C ILE A 736 -3.70 28.25 3.45
N TYR A 737 -2.82 27.88 2.52
CA TYR A 737 -3.07 26.80 1.56
C TYR A 737 -2.05 25.66 1.75
N LYS A 738 -2.54 24.43 2.02
CA LYS A 738 -1.70 23.25 2.31
C LYS A 738 -1.95 22.06 1.35
N GLY A 739 -2.59 22.30 0.21
CA GLY A 739 -2.91 21.28 -0.80
C GLY A 739 -1.81 21.10 -1.84
N TYR A 740 -0.60 20.67 -1.45
CA TYR A 740 0.60 20.75 -2.29
C TYR A 740 0.45 20.20 -3.73
N PHE A 741 -0.26 19.07 -3.88
CA PHE A 741 -0.56 18.49 -5.18
C PHE A 741 -2.04 18.66 -5.62
N ASN A 742 -2.86 19.41 -4.88
CA ASN A 742 -4.27 19.65 -5.19
C ASN A 742 -4.50 20.65 -6.34
N SER A 743 -3.46 21.37 -6.76
CA SER A 743 -3.54 22.19 -7.97
C SER A 743 -2.99 21.45 -9.19
N TRP A 744 -2.22 20.38 -8.95
CA TRP A 744 -1.64 19.55 -9.99
C TRP A 744 -2.52 18.34 -10.34
N PHE A 745 -2.72 17.41 -9.41
CA PHE A 745 -3.34 16.10 -9.69
C PHE A 745 -4.86 16.07 -9.88
N PRO A 746 -5.72 16.75 -9.09
CA PRO A 746 -7.18 16.51 -9.18
C PRO A 746 -7.80 17.02 -10.47
N PHE A 747 -6.99 17.61 -11.36
CA PHE A 747 -7.41 18.18 -12.63
C PHE A 747 -6.56 17.77 -13.84
N SER A 748 -5.37 17.17 -13.70
CA SER A 748 -4.40 16.95 -14.79
C SER A 748 -4.79 15.91 -15.86
N LEU A 749 -6.06 15.50 -15.95
CA LEU A 749 -6.57 14.50 -16.90
C LEU A 749 -7.85 14.91 -17.66
N TYR A 750 -8.10 16.23 -17.81
CA TYR A 750 -8.91 16.95 -18.81
C TYR A 750 -9.67 18.14 -18.18
N PRO A 751 -9.96 19.22 -18.93
CA PRO A 751 -10.39 20.49 -18.35
C PRO A 751 -11.85 20.50 -17.92
N ALA A 752 -12.13 20.75 -16.64
CA ALA A 752 -13.48 20.95 -16.09
C ALA A 752 -14.11 22.28 -16.54
N TYR A 753 -14.40 22.41 -17.83
CA TYR A 753 -14.95 23.65 -18.39
C TYR A 753 -16.47 23.73 -18.23
N ASN A 754 -16.91 24.86 -17.67
CA ASN A 754 -18.29 25.35 -17.61
C ASN A 754 -19.23 24.82 -16.50
N GLN A 755 -18.69 24.28 -15.39
CA GLN A 755 -19.39 24.28 -14.09
C GLN A 755 -18.45 24.85 -13.03
N THR A 756 -18.97 25.78 -12.22
CA THR A 756 -18.19 26.71 -11.40
C THR A 756 -17.68 26.04 -10.14
N GLY A 757 -16.54 25.34 -10.24
CA GLY A 757 -15.87 24.71 -9.09
C GLY A 757 -15.35 25.67 -8.01
N ASN A 758 -15.62 26.96 -8.15
CA ASN A 758 -15.39 27.96 -7.11
C ASN A 758 -16.55 27.89 -6.11
N CYS A 759 -16.26 27.59 -4.86
CA CYS A 759 -17.10 28.07 -3.76
C CYS A 759 -17.21 29.60 -3.89
N LEU A 760 -18.43 30.14 -3.86
CA LEU A 760 -18.68 31.58 -4.02
C LEU A 760 -18.71 32.33 -2.67
N ASP A 761 -18.54 31.63 -1.56
CA ASP A 761 -18.49 32.21 -0.22
C ASP A 761 -17.05 32.62 0.16
N PRO A 762 -16.83 33.81 0.78
CA PRO A 762 -15.50 34.27 1.19
C PRO A 762 -14.79 33.43 2.26
N GLU A 763 -15.43 32.39 2.78
CA GLU A 763 -14.95 31.55 3.90
C GLU A 763 -14.33 30.21 3.44
N CYS A 764 -14.29 29.95 2.13
CA CYS A 764 -13.73 28.72 1.56
C CYS A 764 -12.19 28.77 1.35
N LEU A 765 -11.50 27.67 1.72
CA LEU A 765 -10.03 27.56 1.76
C LEU A 765 -9.38 26.88 0.54
N ASP A 766 -10.17 26.46 -0.46
CA ASP A 766 -9.63 25.96 -1.73
C ASP A 766 -9.31 27.13 -2.69
N PRO A 767 -8.37 26.99 -3.65
CA PRO A 767 -8.02 28.07 -4.56
C PRO A 767 -9.18 28.48 -5.46
N THR A 768 -9.58 29.75 -5.37
CA THR A 768 -10.68 30.32 -6.16
C THR A 768 -10.11 31.13 -7.32
N TYR A 769 -10.59 30.84 -8.54
CA TYR A 769 -10.12 31.50 -9.76
C TYR A 769 -11.31 31.98 -10.59
N PRO A 770 -11.42 33.30 -10.90
CA PRO A 770 -10.37 34.31 -10.82
C PRO A 770 -10.06 34.77 -9.39
N ASN A 771 -8.77 34.78 -9.05
CA ASN A 771 -8.26 35.22 -7.76
C ASN A 771 -8.16 36.75 -7.74
N SER A 772 -8.98 37.41 -6.92
CA SER A 772 -9.01 38.87 -6.83
C SER A 772 -7.93 39.48 -5.91
N ASN A 773 -7.08 38.67 -5.30
CA ASN A 773 -6.01 39.15 -4.42
C ASN A 773 -4.87 39.83 -5.21
N PRO A 774 -4.05 40.68 -4.57
CA PRO A 774 -2.90 41.30 -5.23
C PRO A 774 -1.91 40.26 -5.76
N GLY A 775 -1.66 40.26 -7.07
CA GLY A 775 -0.83 39.25 -7.73
C GLY A 775 -1.56 37.95 -8.08
N GLY A 776 -2.86 37.85 -7.77
CA GLY A 776 -3.70 36.71 -8.13
C GLY A 776 -4.02 36.62 -9.63
N TYR A 777 -4.33 35.40 -10.08
CA TYR A 777 -4.67 35.11 -11.46
C TYR A 777 -6.13 35.44 -11.79
N ASP A 778 -6.35 36.39 -12.70
CA ASP A 778 -7.68 36.86 -13.13
C ASP A 778 -8.37 35.96 -14.19
N GLY A 779 -7.74 34.84 -14.54
CA GLY A 779 -8.32 33.84 -15.43
C GLY A 779 -9.13 32.75 -14.70
N PRO A 780 -9.84 31.89 -15.45
CA PRO A 780 -10.53 30.73 -14.88
C PRO A 780 -9.53 29.64 -14.47
N LEU A 781 -9.89 28.85 -13.44
CA LEU A 781 -9.14 27.67 -12.96
C LEU A 781 -8.67 26.79 -14.14
N ALA A 782 -7.36 26.55 -14.24
CA ALA A 782 -6.72 25.98 -15.42
C ALA A 782 -6.60 24.44 -15.36
N CYS A 783 -7.69 23.79 -14.93
CA CYS A 783 -7.77 22.33 -14.84
C CYS A 783 -7.35 21.65 -16.14
N GLY A 784 -6.44 20.67 -16.11
CA GLY A 784 -6.25 19.70 -17.22
C GLY A 784 -6.03 20.33 -18.59
N THR A 785 -5.44 21.53 -18.63
CA THR A 785 -5.29 22.36 -19.82
C THR A 785 -4.15 21.91 -20.73
N PHE A 786 -3.26 21.05 -20.22
CA PHE A 786 -2.06 20.57 -20.88
C PHE A 786 -2.04 19.04 -20.90
N GLU A 787 -1.54 18.45 -22.00
CA GLU A 787 -1.27 17.02 -22.08
C GLU A 787 -0.06 16.64 -21.21
N PRO A 788 -0.11 15.54 -20.43
CA PRO A 788 1.02 15.11 -19.60
C PRO A 788 2.23 14.73 -20.47
N THR A 789 3.43 15.10 -20.01
CA THR A 789 4.67 14.64 -20.65
C THR A 789 4.93 13.17 -20.33
N ASN A 790 5.63 12.47 -21.22
CA ASN A 790 5.89 11.02 -21.11
C ASN A 790 6.67 10.66 -19.83
N ILE A 791 7.44 11.61 -19.30
CA ILE A 791 8.11 11.52 -18.01
C ILE A 791 7.91 12.84 -17.27
N ILE A 792 7.73 12.77 -15.95
CA ILE A 792 7.63 13.93 -15.07
C ILE A 792 8.57 13.72 -13.88
N SER A 793 9.54 14.62 -13.70
CA SER A 793 10.41 14.66 -12.54
C SER A 793 9.85 15.61 -11.48
N ILE A 794 9.86 15.16 -10.22
CA ILE A 794 9.35 15.90 -9.06
C ILE A 794 10.40 15.85 -7.95
N SER A 795 11.05 16.98 -7.71
CA SER A 795 11.96 17.18 -6.58
C SER A 795 11.20 17.60 -5.31
N TYR A 796 10.01 17.01 -5.05
CA TYR A 796 9.08 17.41 -3.98
C TYR A 796 8.42 16.24 -3.23
N SER A 797 8.67 16.18 -1.92
CA SER A 797 8.07 15.28 -0.93
C SER A 797 7.89 15.98 0.44
N GLY A 798 7.15 15.34 1.36
CA GLY A 798 7.05 15.70 2.77
C GLY A 798 6.67 14.46 3.60
N SER A 799 6.45 14.62 4.90
CA SER A 799 6.10 13.49 5.79
C SER A 799 4.78 12.81 5.39
N GLU A 800 4.78 11.48 5.36
CA GLU A 800 3.56 10.65 5.24
C GLU A 800 2.56 10.95 6.36
N ALA A 801 3.04 11.25 7.58
CA ALA A 801 2.18 11.55 8.72
C ALA A 801 1.48 12.92 8.66
N SER A 802 1.90 13.82 7.76
CA SER A 802 1.30 15.14 7.61
C SER A 802 -0.11 15.14 7.01
N LEU A 803 -0.57 14.01 6.46
CA LEU A 803 -1.81 13.93 5.67
C LEU A 803 -2.58 12.62 5.93
N PRO A 804 -3.93 12.65 5.97
CA PRO A 804 -4.72 11.44 6.17
C PRO A 804 -4.46 10.36 5.11
N ALA A 805 -4.40 9.10 5.55
CA ALA A 805 -4.12 7.96 4.68
C ALA A 805 -5.16 7.76 3.54
N SER A 806 -6.36 8.33 3.63
CA SER A 806 -7.34 8.37 2.54
C SER A 806 -6.94 9.36 1.44
N TYR A 807 -6.51 10.57 1.82
CA TYR A 807 -5.98 11.58 0.90
C TYR A 807 -4.75 11.05 0.17
N LEU A 808 -3.79 10.46 0.91
CA LEU A 808 -2.57 9.92 0.34
C LEU A 808 -2.85 8.86 -0.73
N ARG A 809 -3.69 7.86 -0.41
CA ARG A 809 -4.11 6.84 -1.38
C ARG A 809 -4.78 7.45 -2.60
N ARG A 810 -5.64 8.47 -2.44
CA ARG A 810 -6.25 9.17 -3.57
C ARG A 810 -5.19 9.80 -4.48
N GLN A 811 -4.24 10.56 -3.93
CA GLN A 811 -3.20 11.21 -4.73
C GLN A 811 -2.31 10.17 -5.44
N CYS A 812 -2.00 9.06 -4.77
CA CYS A 812 -1.27 7.94 -5.36
C CYS A 812 -2.08 7.26 -6.50
N ALA A 813 -3.40 7.15 -6.38
CA ALA A 813 -4.27 6.67 -7.46
C ALA A 813 -4.38 7.65 -8.66
N GLU A 814 -4.19 8.96 -8.47
CA GLU A 814 -4.03 9.90 -9.60
C GLU A 814 -2.71 9.65 -10.36
N ILE A 815 -1.64 9.24 -9.66
CA ILE A 815 -0.37 8.82 -10.27
C ILE A 815 -0.54 7.48 -11.01
N MET A 816 -1.33 6.53 -10.46
CA MET A 816 -1.69 5.28 -11.14
C MET A 816 -2.39 5.53 -12.49
N LYS A 817 -3.19 6.59 -12.61
CA LYS A 817 -3.83 6.99 -13.89
C LYS A 817 -2.81 7.46 -14.92
N LEU A 818 -1.79 8.21 -14.51
CA LEU A 818 -0.68 8.62 -15.39
C LEU A 818 0.14 7.39 -15.82
N ALA A 819 0.41 6.47 -14.90
CA ALA A 819 1.05 5.18 -15.18
C ALA A 819 0.29 4.35 -16.24
N LEU A 820 -1.05 4.29 -16.15
CA LEU A 820 -1.91 3.63 -17.16
C LEU A 820 -1.86 4.29 -18.56
N GLN A 821 -1.51 5.58 -18.63
CA GLN A 821 -1.28 6.33 -19.88
C GLN A 821 0.17 6.24 -20.38
N GLY A 822 1.02 5.42 -19.75
CA GLY A 822 2.42 5.28 -20.15
C GLY A 822 3.31 6.44 -19.74
N VAL A 823 2.91 7.23 -18.74
CA VAL A 823 3.71 8.29 -18.14
C VAL A 823 4.51 7.75 -16.96
N THR A 824 5.81 8.03 -16.91
CA THR A 824 6.66 7.72 -15.75
C THR A 824 6.76 8.94 -14.84
N VAL A 825 6.31 8.82 -13.58
CA VAL A 825 6.51 9.86 -12.56
C VAL A 825 7.72 9.48 -11.71
N VAL A 826 8.72 10.37 -11.63
CA VAL A 826 10.01 10.18 -10.95
C VAL A 826 10.11 11.15 -9.77
N VAL A 827 10.42 10.67 -8.57
CA VAL A 827 10.34 11.44 -7.32
C VAL A 827 11.63 11.34 -6.51
N SER A 828 12.13 12.47 -5.99
CA SER A 828 13.23 12.52 -5.02
C SER A 828 12.85 11.85 -3.68
N SER A 829 13.65 10.91 -3.17
CA SER A 829 13.29 10.15 -1.96
C SER A 829 13.33 10.96 -0.65
N GLY A 830 14.05 12.09 -0.61
CA GLY A 830 14.22 12.96 0.56
C GLY A 830 15.66 13.00 1.06
N ASP A 831 15.99 13.97 1.93
CA ASP A 831 17.39 14.29 2.28
C ASP A 831 17.70 14.16 3.79
N TYR A 832 16.81 13.47 4.50
CA TYR A 832 16.79 13.33 5.96
C TYR A 832 16.75 11.85 6.41
N GLY A 833 17.21 10.93 5.55
CA GLY A 833 17.36 9.50 5.84
C GLY A 833 16.05 8.79 6.16
N VAL A 834 16.00 8.09 7.29
CA VAL A 834 14.78 7.45 7.82
C VAL A 834 13.75 8.40 8.44
N GLY A 835 14.07 9.69 8.50
CA GLY A 835 13.15 10.75 8.94
C GLY A 835 12.77 11.69 7.80
N SER A 836 11.78 12.53 8.06
CA SER A 836 11.34 13.57 7.16
C SER A 836 12.05 14.91 7.45
N ASN A 837 11.66 15.99 6.78
CA ASN A 837 12.28 17.29 7.06
C ASN A 837 12.04 17.69 8.53
N ARG A 838 12.99 18.36 9.17
CA ARG A 838 12.79 18.94 10.51
C ARG A 838 11.71 20.03 10.55
N ARG A 839 11.29 20.49 9.37
CA ARG A 839 10.19 21.42 9.11
C ARG A 839 8.85 20.74 8.81
N ASP A 840 8.85 19.43 8.58
CA ASP A 840 7.62 18.65 8.43
C ASP A 840 7.17 18.19 9.82
N PRO A 841 5.87 18.20 10.14
CA PRO A 841 5.38 17.79 11.45
C PRO A 841 5.50 16.25 11.63
N PRO A 842 5.75 15.77 12.86
CA PRO A 842 6.03 16.54 14.08
C PRO A 842 7.44 17.16 14.07
N PRO A 843 7.68 18.25 14.83
CA PRO A 843 8.97 18.94 14.89
C PRO A 843 10.12 17.95 15.15
N VAL A 844 11.28 18.18 14.51
CA VAL A 844 12.41 17.23 14.36
C VAL A 844 12.27 16.27 13.16
N GLY A 845 11.07 16.04 12.63
CA GLY A 845 10.84 15.23 11.43
C GLY A 845 10.80 13.72 11.68
N CYS A 846 10.74 13.28 12.95
CA CYS A 846 10.69 11.89 13.38
C CYS A 846 9.48 11.68 14.31
N LEU A 847 8.84 10.51 14.23
CA LEU A 847 7.57 10.24 14.92
C LEU A 847 7.77 9.76 16.36
N GLY A 848 6.67 9.67 17.12
CA GLY A 848 6.63 9.17 18.50
C GLY A 848 7.11 10.19 19.55
N GLU A 849 6.70 10.02 20.81
CA GLU A 849 7.02 10.95 21.92
C GLU A 849 8.53 11.17 22.15
N ASN A 850 9.37 10.21 21.75
CA ASN A 850 10.82 10.28 21.89
C ASN A 850 11.56 10.72 20.61
N TYR A 851 10.85 11.00 19.51
CA TYR A 851 11.40 11.31 18.18
C TYR A 851 12.33 10.20 17.61
N ASP A 852 12.05 8.95 17.94
CA ASP A 852 12.81 7.74 17.57
C ASP A 852 12.10 6.85 16.54
N VAL A 853 10.85 7.13 16.17
CA VAL A 853 10.10 6.39 15.14
C VAL A 853 10.38 7.00 13.76
N PHE A 854 10.55 6.14 12.75
CA PHE A 854 10.88 6.54 11.39
C PHE A 854 9.69 7.18 10.70
N ASN A 855 9.94 8.23 9.91
CA ASN A 855 8.90 9.08 9.30
C ASN A 855 9.05 9.07 7.78
N PRO A 856 8.40 8.15 7.06
CA PRO A 856 8.60 7.98 5.63
C PRO A 856 8.04 9.17 4.82
N ASN A 857 8.63 9.43 3.65
CA ASN A 857 8.26 10.55 2.78
C ASN A 857 7.21 10.19 1.72
N PHE A 858 6.19 11.03 1.58
CA PHE A 858 5.21 11.02 0.49
C PHE A 858 5.52 12.16 -0.51
N PRO A 859 5.46 11.96 -1.84
CA PRO A 859 4.93 10.80 -2.55
C PRO A 859 5.95 9.68 -2.80
N GLY A 860 7.20 9.80 -2.34
CA GLY A 860 8.25 8.80 -2.58
C GLY A 860 7.94 7.37 -2.09
N ASN A 861 7.00 7.21 -1.17
CA ASN A 861 6.52 5.92 -0.69
C ASN A 861 5.31 5.36 -1.48
N CYS A 862 4.75 6.08 -2.46
CA CYS A 862 3.69 5.58 -3.34
C CYS A 862 4.23 4.47 -4.27
N PRO A 863 3.52 3.35 -4.49
CA PRO A 863 3.96 2.27 -5.39
C PRO A 863 3.92 2.60 -6.90
N TYR A 864 3.34 3.75 -7.31
CA TYR A 864 3.26 4.15 -8.72
C TYR A 864 4.28 5.22 -9.14
N VAL A 865 5.04 5.79 -8.20
CA VAL A 865 6.18 6.67 -8.51
C VAL A 865 7.48 5.90 -8.49
N LEU A 866 8.39 6.25 -9.39
CA LEU A 866 9.77 5.78 -9.38
C LEU A 866 10.58 6.66 -8.43
N THR A 867 10.94 6.13 -7.26
CA THR A 867 11.57 6.89 -6.19
C THR A 867 13.08 6.77 -6.25
N VAL A 868 13.76 7.92 -6.28
CA VAL A 868 15.19 8.05 -6.53
C VAL A 868 15.91 8.56 -5.30
N GLY A 869 16.79 7.72 -4.74
CA GLY A 869 17.74 8.09 -3.69
C GLY A 869 19.02 8.71 -4.24
N SER A 870 19.94 9.05 -3.32
CA SER A 870 21.20 9.71 -3.65
C SER A 870 22.43 8.89 -3.28
N THR A 871 23.44 8.98 -4.13
CA THR A 871 24.79 8.48 -3.91
C THR A 871 25.82 9.62 -3.91
N GLU A 872 27.03 9.34 -3.42
CA GLU A 872 28.22 10.18 -3.53
C GLU A 872 29.41 9.39 -4.12
N TRP A 873 30.40 10.10 -4.66
CA TRP A 873 31.68 9.52 -5.03
C TRP A 873 32.70 9.66 -3.89
N ARG A 874 33.25 8.53 -3.45
CA ARG A 874 34.31 8.46 -2.44
C ARG A 874 35.61 7.97 -3.07
N ARG A 875 36.76 8.42 -2.54
CA ARG A 875 38.06 7.81 -2.88
C ARG A 875 38.22 6.49 -2.16
N VAL A 876 38.65 5.45 -2.89
CA VAL A 876 39.10 4.19 -2.31
C VAL A 876 40.43 4.47 -1.61
N GLU A 877 40.44 4.29 -0.29
CA GLU A 877 41.64 4.35 0.53
C GLU A 877 42.46 3.06 0.29
N SER A 878 43.75 3.19 -0.02
CA SER A 878 44.65 2.05 -0.24
C SER A 878 45.17 1.49 1.09
N GLU A 879 45.32 0.16 1.19
CA GLU A 879 45.74 -0.57 2.40
C GLU A 879 47.12 -0.15 2.98
N ASP A 880 47.88 0.71 2.30
CA ASP A 880 49.21 1.18 2.73
C ASP A 880 49.17 2.33 3.79
N ASP A 881 48.02 2.93 4.09
CA ASP A 881 47.89 4.05 5.06
C ASP A 881 47.48 3.61 6.49
N GLU A 882 47.34 2.32 6.80
CA GLU A 882 47.06 1.78 8.16
C GLU A 882 48.28 1.86 9.13
N GLY A 883 49.05 2.96 9.06
CA GLY A 883 50.43 3.02 9.53
C GLY A 883 50.78 3.96 10.69
N ASP A 884 49.86 4.76 11.27
CA ASP A 884 50.24 5.72 12.34
C ASP A 884 49.14 6.12 13.36
N GLU A 885 48.24 5.22 13.78
CA GLU A 885 47.42 5.41 15.00
C GLU A 885 47.62 4.27 16.01
N GLY A 886 48.78 4.25 16.67
CA GLY A 886 49.13 3.29 17.72
C GLY A 886 49.83 3.92 18.94
N ASP A 887 49.11 3.93 20.07
CA ASP A 887 49.58 4.12 21.46
C ASP A 887 49.51 5.54 22.10
N GLU A 888 48.35 5.85 22.69
CA GLU A 888 48.32 6.54 23.99
C GLU A 888 47.67 5.67 25.08
N ARG A 889 48.45 4.77 25.71
CA ARG A 889 48.55 4.61 27.18
C ARG A 889 49.52 3.49 27.58
N THR A 890 50.68 3.86 28.14
CA THR A 890 50.96 3.68 29.60
C THR A 890 52.30 4.26 30.08
N GLY A 891 52.26 4.96 31.23
CA GLY A 891 53.22 4.80 32.34
C GLY A 891 54.73 5.03 32.18
N ARG A 892 55.21 6.19 32.68
CA ARG A 892 56.49 6.38 33.42
C ARG A 892 57.81 5.82 32.83
N GLY A 893 58.55 6.71 32.17
CA GLY A 893 59.90 7.12 32.61
C GLY A 893 61.14 6.32 32.16
N GLY A 894 62.16 7.03 31.66
CA GLY A 894 63.49 6.46 31.37
C GLY A 894 64.39 7.45 30.63
N ARG A 895 65.66 7.58 31.05
CA ARG A 895 66.69 8.49 30.48
C ARG A 895 67.44 7.88 29.29
N GLY A 896 67.94 8.75 28.40
CA GLY A 896 69.06 8.48 27.47
C GLY A 896 68.64 7.76 26.18
N GLY A 897 69.35 7.89 25.05
CA GLY A 897 70.57 8.64 24.73
C GLY A 897 71.19 8.13 23.41
N ASP A 898 72.07 8.93 22.79
CA ASP A 898 72.96 8.63 21.64
C ASP A 898 72.40 8.26 20.24
N ASP A 899 72.86 9.07 19.27
CA ASP A 899 73.54 8.72 18.01
C ASP A 899 72.99 7.71 16.97
N GLY A 900 72.91 8.17 15.71
CA GLY A 900 73.32 7.33 14.56
C GLY A 900 72.74 7.65 13.18
N ARG A 901 73.54 8.34 12.33
CA ARG A 901 73.76 8.23 10.85
C ARG A 901 72.85 7.28 10.02
N GLY A 902 72.48 7.57 8.77
CA GLY A 902 72.85 8.68 7.85
C GLY A 902 72.59 8.32 6.36
N GLU A 903 73.05 9.18 5.43
CA GLU A 903 73.19 9.00 3.94
C GLU A 903 71.85 8.91 3.12
N GLU A 904 71.53 9.79 2.14
CA GLU A 904 72.08 10.02 0.76
C GLU A 904 71.77 8.87 -0.23
N GLU A 905 71.48 9.03 -1.56
CA GLU A 905 71.27 10.13 -2.54
C GLU A 905 69.85 9.98 -3.19
N GLY A 906 69.29 10.83 -4.07
CA GLY A 906 69.70 12.15 -4.59
C GLY A 906 69.44 12.38 -6.10
N ARG A 907 68.66 13.44 -6.47
CA ARG A 907 68.48 14.06 -7.82
C ARG A 907 67.67 13.25 -8.86
N GLY A 908 67.01 13.82 -9.88
CA GLY A 908 66.70 15.20 -10.33
C GLY A 908 65.57 15.11 -11.40
N GLY A 909 64.96 16.15 -11.98
CA GLY A 909 65.37 17.54 -12.16
C GLY A 909 65.52 17.86 -13.65
N GLY A 910 64.44 18.31 -14.32
CA GLY A 910 64.49 18.71 -15.74
C GLY A 910 63.12 19.16 -16.28
N GLY A 911 63.03 20.43 -16.69
CA GLY A 911 61.88 21.00 -17.43
C GLY A 911 62.29 21.43 -18.84
N GLY A 912 61.29 21.78 -19.66
CA GLY A 912 61.45 22.31 -21.01
C GLY A 912 60.09 22.71 -21.59
N ASP A 913 60.04 23.86 -22.24
CA ASP A 913 58.82 24.60 -22.57
C ASP A 913 58.27 24.37 -24.00
N ASP A 914 57.09 24.98 -24.25
CA ASP A 914 56.49 25.42 -25.53
C ASP A 914 56.02 24.39 -26.59
N ASP A 915 54.70 24.37 -26.88
CA ASP A 915 54.12 25.07 -28.05
C ASP A 915 52.56 25.09 -28.06
N ASP A 916 51.95 26.12 -28.67
CA ASP A 916 50.48 26.39 -28.74
C ASP A 916 49.86 25.80 -30.03
N ASP A 917 48.88 24.90 -29.92
CA ASP A 917 48.02 24.49 -31.04
C ASP A 917 46.55 24.31 -30.61
N ARG A 918 45.74 25.34 -30.87
CA ARG A 918 44.29 25.34 -30.68
C ARG A 918 43.58 24.65 -31.85
N GLY A 919 43.57 23.32 -31.82
CA GLY A 919 42.82 22.48 -32.75
C GLY A 919 41.73 21.66 -32.06
N THR A 920 40.48 21.78 -32.51
CA THR A 920 39.33 20.98 -32.04
C THR A 920 39.60 19.48 -32.18
N LYS A 921 39.81 18.79 -31.06
CA LYS A 921 39.86 17.32 -30.97
C LYS A 921 38.87 16.85 -29.91
N LYS A 922 38.11 15.81 -30.23
CA LYS A 922 37.32 15.06 -29.26
C LYS A 922 38.22 14.60 -28.10
N PRO A 923 37.74 14.58 -26.85
CA PRO A 923 38.45 13.89 -25.78
C PRO A 923 38.68 12.43 -26.19
N ASN A 924 39.92 11.96 -26.06
CA ASN A 924 40.22 10.55 -26.28
C ASN A 924 39.76 9.74 -25.04
N LEU A 925 39.49 8.43 -25.19
CA LEU A 925 39.14 7.57 -24.04
C LEU A 925 40.23 7.59 -22.95
N ASP A 926 41.49 7.78 -23.34
CA ASP A 926 42.63 7.94 -22.42
C ASP A 926 42.59 9.26 -21.60
N GLN A 927 41.75 10.23 -21.99
CA GLN A 927 41.47 11.43 -21.17
C GLN A 927 40.31 11.22 -20.20
N LEU A 928 39.38 10.30 -20.47
CA LEU A 928 38.37 9.86 -19.49
C LEU A 928 39.03 9.16 -18.29
N GLN A 929 40.13 8.43 -18.51
CA GLN A 929 40.95 7.86 -17.43
C GLN A 929 41.57 8.88 -16.46
N ARG A 930 41.53 10.20 -16.76
CA ARG A 930 41.91 11.24 -15.78
C ARG A 930 40.78 11.61 -14.81
N PHE A 931 39.53 11.30 -15.13
CA PHE A 931 38.36 11.57 -14.29
C PHE A 931 38.01 10.37 -13.40
N THR A 932 38.51 9.18 -13.72
CA THR A 932 38.33 7.95 -12.94
C THR A 932 39.61 7.60 -12.17
N GLY A 933 39.85 8.29 -11.05
CA GLY A 933 40.72 7.73 -10.01
C GLY A 933 40.08 6.46 -9.41
N PRO A 934 40.74 5.79 -8.44
CA PRO A 934 40.14 4.66 -7.73
C PRO A 934 39.03 5.21 -6.82
N TYR A 935 37.83 5.36 -7.38
CA TYR A 935 36.67 5.96 -6.76
C TYR A 935 35.56 4.92 -6.69
N GLU A 936 34.81 4.93 -5.60
CA GLU A 936 33.64 4.08 -5.40
C GLU A 936 32.40 4.94 -5.18
N GLU A 937 31.26 4.48 -5.70
CA GLU A 937 29.96 5.10 -5.46
C GLU A 937 29.38 4.49 -4.17
N THR A 938 28.99 5.34 -3.22
CA THR A 938 28.46 4.93 -1.91
C THR A 938 27.19 5.72 -1.58
N ALA A 939 26.43 5.31 -0.56
CA ALA A 939 25.39 6.18 0.00
C ALA A 939 26.03 7.49 0.52
N THR A 940 25.27 8.58 0.47
CA THR A 940 25.72 9.92 0.85
C THR A 940 26.07 10.02 2.33
N THR A 941 27.14 10.75 2.67
CA THR A 941 27.64 10.97 4.03
C THR A 941 27.48 12.40 4.51
N PHE A 942 27.38 13.39 3.59
CA PHE A 942 27.13 14.79 3.96
C PHE A 942 25.67 15.06 4.36
N PHE A 943 24.73 14.40 3.66
CA PHE A 943 23.31 14.32 3.97
C PHE A 943 22.86 12.86 3.84
N SER A 944 21.68 12.51 4.34
CA SER A 944 21.22 11.11 4.35
C SER A 944 20.14 10.89 3.30
N SER A 945 20.43 10.04 2.30
CA SER A 945 19.47 9.62 1.28
C SER A 945 18.19 9.06 1.91
N GLY A 946 17.06 9.66 1.57
CA GLY A 946 15.75 9.34 2.13
C GLY A 946 15.35 7.90 1.80
N GLY A 947 14.90 7.14 2.79
CA GLY A 947 14.58 5.74 2.58
C GLY A 947 13.99 5.08 3.82
N GLY A 948 13.25 3.99 3.62
CA GLY A 948 12.54 3.29 4.67
C GLY A 948 11.31 2.56 4.16
N PHE A 949 10.30 2.42 5.01
CA PHE A 949 9.08 1.64 4.73
C PHE A 949 7.82 2.45 5.05
N SER A 950 6.84 2.44 4.16
CA SER A 950 5.55 3.14 4.32
C SER A 950 4.69 2.58 5.47
N ASN A 951 3.93 3.44 6.16
CA ASN A 951 2.90 2.99 7.10
C ASN A 951 1.50 2.93 6.45
N VAL A 952 1.34 3.52 5.25
CA VAL A 952 0.07 3.64 4.51
C VAL A 952 -0.08 2.60 3.39
N TYR A 953 1.00 2.29 2.67
CA TYR A 953 1.04 1.39 1.52
C TYR A 953 1.72 0.07 1.90
N PRO A 954 1.09 -1.09 1.66
CA PRO A 954 1.75 -2.39 1.83
C PRO A 954 2.84 -2.59 0.78
N VAL A 955 3.77 -3.51 1.05
CA VAL A 955 4.79 -3.93 0.09
C VAL A 955 4.14 -4.45 -1.21
N PRO A 956 4.47 -3.87 -2.37
CA PRO A 956 3.89 -4.30 -3.64
C PRO A 956 4.54 -5.59 -4.16
N GLU A 957 3.79 -6.36 -4.95
CA GLU A 957 4.20 -7.70 -5.41
C GLU A 957 5.56 -7.72 -6.12
N TYR A 958 5.84 -6.70 -6.95
CA TYR A 958 7.11 -6.57 -7.68
C TYR A 958 8.33 -6.42 -6.74
N GLN A 959 8.14 -5.88 -5.54
CA GLN A 959 9.20 -5.62 -4.56
C GLN A 959 9.30 -6.72 -3.49
N LEU A 960 8.22 -7.47 -3.25
CA LEU A 960 8.09 -8.41 -2.12
C LEU A 960 9.26 -9.41 -1.99
N ALA A 961 9.78 -9.92 -3.11
CA ALA A 961 10.93 -10.83 -3.11
C ALA A 961 12.22 -10.13 -2.67
N HIS A 962 12.42 -8.89 -3.11
CA HIS A 962 13.59 -8.06 -2.84
C HIS A 962 13.61 -7.56 -1.39
N GLN A 963 12.48 -7.11 -0.85
CA GLN A 963 12.34 -6.77 0.57
C GLN A 963 12.62 -7.97 1.49
N LYS A 964 12.13 -9.17 1.13
CA LYS A 964 12.45 -10.40 1.87
C LYS A 964 13.93 -10.78 1.77
N ALA A 965 14.55 -10.55 0.61
CA ALA A 965 15.98 -10.75 0.43
C ALA A 965 16.78 -9.80 1.33
N TYR A 966 16.42 -8.51 1.41
CA TYR A 966 17.06 -7.52 2.29
C TYR A 966 17.15 -8.00 3.75
N PHE A 967 16.01 -8.32 4.39
CA PHE A 967 16.00 -8.81 5.77
C PHE A 967 16.74 -10.15 5.93
N SER A 968 16.73 -11.02 4.91
CA SER A 968 17.52 -12.26 4.90
C SER A 968 19.03 -11.99 4.80
N THR A 969 19.45 -10.97 4.04
CA THR A 969 20.84 -10.52 3.89
C THR A 969 21.35 -9.93 5.20
N LEU A 970 20.55 -9.10 5.90
CA LEU A 970 20.91 -8.61 7.24
C LEU A 970 21.20 -9.77 8.19
N ALA A 971 20.27 -10.74 8.29
CA ALA A 971 20.42 -11.91 9.13
C ALA A 971 21.62 -12.80 8.74
N ALA A 972 21.86 -13.02 7.44
CA ALA A 972 22.98 -13.82 6.95
C ALA A 972 24.34 -13.16 7.18
N SER A 973 24.39 -11.82 7.15
CA SER A 973 25.59 -11.01 7.40
C SER A 973 25.84 -10.73 8.90
N ASN A 974 24.99 -11.24 9.81
CA ASN A 974 24.97 -10.89 11.24
C ASN A 974 24.87 -9.38 11.51
N ILE A 975 24.17 -8.64 10.65
CA ILE A 975 23.90 -7.22 10.82
C ILE A 975 22.59 -7.08 11.60
N THR A 976 22.67 -6.48 12.79
CA THR A 976 21.52 -6.15 13.63
C THR A 976 21.24 -4.65 13.50
N LEU A 977 19.99 -4.27 13.23
CA LEU A 977 19.55 -2.87 13.29
C LEU A 977 19.55 -2.38 14.75
N ASP A 978 19.72 -1.08 14.96
CA ASP A 978 19.66 -0.46 16.29
C ASP A 978 18.22 -0.11 16.75
N VAL A 979 17.23 -0.48 15.93
CA VAL A 979 15.78 -0.30 16.14
C VAL A 979 15.01 -1.59 15.83
N GLU A 980 13.81 -1.73 16.41
CA GLU A 980 12.93 -2.87 16.13
C GLU A 980 11.74 -2.45 15.24
N GLY A 981 11.29 -3.36 14.36
CA GLY A 981 10.18 -3.13 13.45
C GLY A 981 8.86 -3.75 13.93
N TYR A 982 7.73 -3.20 13.50
CA TYR A 982 6.39 -3.71 13.77
C TYR A 982 5.69 -4.26 12.52
N HIS A 983 4.64 -5.04 12.73
CA HIS A 983 3.76 -5.56 11.68
C HIS A 983 2.45 -4.76 11.61
N GLY A 984 1.84 -4.70 10.43
CA GLY A 984 0.62 -3.96 10.13
C GLY A 984 0.82 -2.45 9.97
N GLY A 985 0.16 -1.85 8.99
CA GLY A 985 0.20 -0.40 8.76
C GLY A 985 -0.46 0.39 9.90
N ARG A 986 0.31 1.23 10.59
CA ARG A 986 -0.15 2.11 11.67
C ARG A 986 -0.28 3.54 11.14
N THR A 987 -1.52 4.01 11.02
CA THR A 987 -1.82 5.39 10.59
C THR A 987 -2.45 6.24 11.70
N ASP A 988 -2.46 5.72 12.92
CA ASP A 988 -2.62 6.51 14.14
C ASP A 988 -1.21 6.95 14.59
N TYR A 989 -0.87 8.20 14.30
CA TYR A 989 0.44 8.77 14.61
C TYR A 989 0.50 9.36 16.03
N GLU A 990 -0.61 9.41 16.78
CA GLU A 990 -0.61 9.83 18.19
C GLU A 990 -0.07 8.72 19.10
N THR A 991 -0.32 7.45 18.75
CA THR A 991 0.10 6.28 19.57
C THR A 991 1.29 5.51 18.99
N ILE A 992 1.83 5.92 17.84
CA ILE A 992 2.95 5.26 17.18
C ILE A 992 4.23 5.30 18.03
N GLY A 993 4.96 4.18 18.11
CA GLY A 993 6.16 4.05 18.96
C GLY A 993 5.91 3.82 20.45
N SER A 994 4.66 3.89 20.93
CA SER A 994 4.33 3.67 22.36
C SER A 994 4.68 2.27 22.88
N ASP A 995 4.85 1.30 21.98
CA ASP A 995 5.32 -0.06 22.25
C ASP A 995 6.83 -0.27 21.99
N GLY A 996 7.57 0.78 21.65
CA GLY A 996 9.02 0.76 21.40
C GLY A 996 9.43 0.27 20.00
N LEU A 997 8.50 0.22 19.04
CA LEU A 997 8.75 -0.23 17.67
C LEU A 997 8.76 0.96 16.68
N ASN A 998 9.77 1.02 15.82
CA ASN A 998 10.19 2.25 15.13
C ASN A 998 9.80 2.31 13.64
N PHE A 999 9.52 1.19 12.96
CA PHE A 999 9.18 1.17 11.53
C PHE A 999 8.30 -0.02 11.11
N ASN A 1000 7.55 0.12 10.02
CA ASN A 1000 6.68 -0.95 9.49
C ASN A 1000 7.47 -1.97 8.64
N LEU A 1001 7.49 -3.24 9.04
CA LEU A 1001 8.14 -4.35 8.32
C LEU A 1001 7.43 -4.75 7.01
N GLU A 1002 6.16 -4.37 6.85
CA GLU A 1002 5.28 -4.81 5.76
C GLU A 1002 4.95 -3.69 4.76
N GLY A 1003 5.56 -2.51 4.94
CA GLY A 1003 5.34 -1.34 4.10
C GLY A 1003 6.03 -1.40 2.73
N ARG A 1004 5.57 -0.59 1.77
CA ARG A 1004 6.33 -0.27 0.54
C ARG A 1004 7.68 0.31 0.93
N GLY A 1005 8.76 -0.40 0.59
CA GLY A 1005 10.14 0.02 0.83
C GLY A 1005 10.60 1.01 -0.23
N TYR A 1006 11.37 2.04 0.12
CA TYR A 1006 11.92 3.01 -0.84
C TYR A 1006 13.34 3.44 -0.43
N PRO A 1007 14.19 3.93 -1.35
CA PRO A 1007 13.93 4.21 -2.77
C PRO A 1007 13.85 2.95 -3.66
N ASP A 1008 13.49 3.12 -4.93
CA ASP A 1008 13.51 2.06 -5.94
C ASP A 1008 14.92 1.88 -6.54
N LEU A 1009 15.65 2.99 -6.73
CA LEU A 1009 17.01 3.09 -7.27
C LEU A 1009 17.65 4.41 -6.81
N SER A 1010 18.92 4.67 -7.15
CA SER A 1010 19.58 5.95 -6.84
C SER A 1010 20.40 6.53 -8.00
N ALA A 1011 20.82 7.79 -7.87
CA ALA A 1011 21.84 8.41 -8.71
C ALA A 1011 22.60 9.49 -7.92
N ILE A 1012 23.74 9.95 -8.46
CA ILE A 1012 24.62 10.94 -7.83
C ILE A 1012 23.84 12.21 -7.49
N GLY A 1013 23.97 12.66 -6.24
CA GLY A 1013 23.32 13.87 -5.74
C GLY A 1013 24.19 14.67 -4.78
N ASP A 1014 25.50 14.39 -4.73
CA ASP A 1014 26.49 15.14 -3.94
C ASP A 1014 27.42 16.00 -4.82
N ASN A 1015 27.86 17.15 -4.32
CA ASN A 1015 28.75 18.12 -4.99
C ASN A 1015 28.34 18.48 -6.44
N ILE A 1016 27.04 18.62 -6.73
CA ILE A 1016 26.52 18.97 -8.05
C ILE A 1016 26.85 20.43 -8.37
N TYR A 1017 27.58 20.68 -9.47
CA TYR A 1017 27.82 22.04 -9.94
C TYR A 1017 26.54 22.60 -10.56
N VAL A 1018 26.16 23.82 -10.15
CA VAL A 1018 25.04 24.59 -10.71
C VAL A 1018 25.37 26.08 -10.67
N VAL A 1019 24.63 26.89 -11.44
CA VAL A 1019 24.63 28.35 -11.32
C VAL A 1019 23.31 28.81 -10.72
N HIS A 1020 23.37 29.49 -9.57
CA HIS A 1020 22.19 30.03 -8.89
C HIS A 1020 22.44 31.50 -8.56
N ARG A 1021 21.49 32.37 -8.91
CA ARG A 1021 21.57 33.81 -8.69
C ARG A 1021 22.86 34.40 -9.26
N GLY A 1022 23.25 33.98 -10.45
CA GLY A 1022 24.41 34.41 -11.22
C GLY A 1022 25.76 33.98 -10.66
N HIS A 1023 25.80 33.05 -9.70
CA HIS A 1023 27.03 32.55 -9.07
C HIS A 1023 27.13 31.03 -9.16
N PRO A 1024 28.33 30.47 -9.41
CA PRO A 1024 28.54 29.03 -9.34
C PRO A 1024 28.52 28.57 -7.88
N VAL A 1025 27.69 27.58 -7.59
CA VAL A 1025 27.57 26.93 -6.29
C VAL A 1025 27.57 25.42 -6.47
N LEU A 1026 27.95 24.71 -5.40
CA LEU A 1026 27.75 23.28 -5.30
C LEU A 1026 26.45 23.04 -4.53
N MET A 1027 25.55 22.25 -5.12
CA MET A 1027 24.30 21.79 -4.52
C MET A 1027 24.35 20.29 -4.23
N MET A 1028 23.52 19.87 -3.29
CA MET A 1028 23.42 18.50 -2.80
C MET A 1028 21.95 18.18 -2.49
N GLY A 1029 21.52 16.94 -2.75
CA GLY A 1029 20.18 16.43 -2.46
C GLY A 1029 19.71 15.36 -3.45
N THR A 1030 18.78 14.50 -3.03
CA THR A 1030 18.02 13.57 -3.89
C THR A 1030 17.23 14.28 -5.00
N SER A 1031 16.94 15.56 -4.80
CA SER A 1031 16.44 16.49 -5.82
C SER A 1031 17.35 16.60 -7.05
N ALA A 1032 18.66 16.36 -6.95
CA ALA A 1032 19.53 16.29 -8.13
C ALA A 1032 19.44 14.93 -8.84
N SER A 1033 19.30 13.86 -8.07
CA SER A 1033 19.23 12.48 -8.56
C SER A 1033 17.97 12.22 -9.40
N ALA A 1034 16.81 12.78 -9.00
CA ALA A 1034 15.54 12.60 -9.70
C ALA A 1034 15.51 13.09 -11.17
N PRO A 1035 15.95 14.31 -11.53
CA PRO A 1035 16.02 14.76 -12.92
C PRO A 1035 17.10 14.03 -13.74
N ILE A 1036 18.17 13.52 -13.12
CA ILE A 1036 19.19 12.68 -13.78
C ILE A 1036 18.54 11.37 -14.27
N VAL A 1037 17.82 10.66 -13.41
CA VAL A 1037 17.13 9.40 -13.75
C VAL A 1037 16.00 9.64 -14.76
N ALA A 1038 15.23 10.72 -14.58
CA ALA A 1038 14.19 11.10 -15.52
C ALA A 1038 14.74 11.39 -16.92
N SER A 1039 15.95 11.99 -17.00
CA SER A 1039 16.66 12.23 -18.26
C SER A 1039 17.09 10.93 -18.95
N MET A 1040 17.61 9.95 -18.20
CA MET A 1040 17.96 8.64 -18.76
C MET A 1040 16.75 7.93 -19.38
N LEU A 1041 15.64 7.86 -18.65
CA LEU A 1041 14.43 7.22 -19.16
C LEU A 1041 13.83 8.00 -20.34
N ASN A 1042 14.04 9.32 -20.42
CA ASN A 1042 13.58 10.13 -21.55
C ASN A 1042 14.37 9.81 -22.83
N LEU A 1043 15.67 9.58 -22.72
CA LEU A 1043 16.52 9.11 -23.82
C LEU A 1043 16.18 7.65 -24.23
N VAL A 1044 15.81 6.78 -23.28
CA VAL A 1044 15.30 5.43 -23.59
C VAL A 1044 13.97 5.49 -24.35
N ASN A 1045 13.05 6.38 -23.95
CA ASN A 1045 11.82 6.64 -24.71
C ASN A 1045 12.13 7.14 -26.13
N GLU A 1046 13.14 7.99 -26.30
CA GLU A 1046 13.55 8.51 -27.61
C GLU A 1046 14.00 7.39 -28.58
N GLU A 1047 14.72 6.38 -28.08
CA GLU A 1047 15.09 5.19 -28.85
C GLU A 1047 13.90 4.27 -29.14
N ARG A 1048 13.03 4.01 -28.14
CA ARG A 1048 11.82 3.18 -28.31
C ARG A 1048 10.87 3.79 -29.35
N LEU A 1049 10.57 5.07 -29.24
CA LEU A 1049 9.70 5.81 -30.16
C LEU A 1049 10.32 5.95 -31.57
N ALA A 1050 11.66 5.96 -31.69
CA ALA A 1050 12.34 5.96 -32.99
C ALA A 1050 12.12 4.67 -33.80
N VAL A 1051 11.85 3.54 -33.13
CA VAL A 1051 11.51 2.26 -33.78
C VAL A 1051 10.01 1.92 -33.72
N GLY A 1052 9.16 2.87 -33.31
CA GLY A 1052 7.70 2.72 -33.28
C GLY A 1052 7.15 1.95 -32.08
N LYS A 1053 7.95 1.77 -31.02
CA LYS A 1053 7.50 1.22 -29.74
C LYS A 1053 6.94 2.32 -28.84
N SER A 1054 6.08 1.96 -27.89
CA SER A 1054 5.52 2.90 -26.90
C SER A 1054 6.52 3.27 -25.80
N THR A 1055 6.15 4.23 -24.96
CA THR A 1055 6.96 4.68 -23.80
C THR A 1055 7.14 3.58 -22.75
N VAL A 1056 8.18 3.72 -21.91
CA VAL A 1056 8.48 2.78 -20.82
C VAL A 1056 7.41 2.73 -19.72
N GLY A 1057 6.61 3.79 -19.55
CA GLY A 1057 5.47 3.84 -18.63
C GLY A 1057 5.84 3.58 -17.17
N TRP A 1058 5.02 2.76 -16.48
CA TRP A 1058 5.31 2.33 -15.11
C TRP A 1058 6.37 1.22 -15.13
N VAL A 1059 7.61 1.59 -14.77
CA VAL A 1059 8.81 0.77 -14.98
C VAL A 1059 9.04 -0.30 -13.91
N HIS A 1060 8.34 -0.25 -12.77
CA HIS A 1060 8.64 -1.08 -11.60
C HIS A 1060 8.71 -2.58 -11.87
N PRO A 1061 7.76 -3.22 -12.60
CA PRO A 1061 7.85 -4.65 -12.87
C PRO A 1061 9.11 -5.03 -13.67
N VAL A 1062 9.56 -4.17 -14.58
CA VAL A 1062 10.75 -4.38 -15.42
C VAL A 1062 12.03 -4.23 -14.61
N ILE A 1063 12.20 -3.14 -13.87
CA ILE A 1063 13.46 -2.88 -13.15
C ILE A 1063 13.66 -3.89 -12.00
N TYR A 1064 12.58 -4.30 -11.33
CA TYR A 1064 12.64 -5.32 -10.28
C TYR A 1064 12.78 -6.75 -10.83
N SER A 1065 12.45 -7.02 -12.10
CA SER A 1065 12.80 -8.28 -12.75
C SER A 1065 14.21 -8.30 -13.35
N HIS A 1066 14.86 -7.14 -13.48
CA HIS A 1066 16.18 -6.95 -14.09
C HIS A 1066 17.18 -6.19 -13.20
N PRO A 1067 17.48 -6.64 -11.96
CA PRO A 1067 18.42 -5.96 -11.07
C PRO A 1067 19.84 -5.86 -11.64
N GLU A 1068 20.21 -6.68 -12.62
CA GLU A 1068 21.52 -6.66 -13.29
C GLU A 1068 21.80 -5.40 -14.12
N ILE A 1069 20.80 -4.55 -14.37
CA ILE A 1069 20.96 -3.25 -15.06
C ILE A 1069 21.50 -2.14 -14.15
N PHE A 1070 21.66 -2.41 -12.85
CA PHE A 1070 22.19 -1.46 -11.86
C PHE A 1070 23.62 -1.81 -11.42
N GLU A 1071 24.33 -0.84 -10.84
CA GLU A 1071 25.48 -1.05 -9.94
C GLU A 1071 24.98 -1.13 -8.50
N ASP A 1072 25.29 -2.22 -7.82
CA ASP A 1072 24.77 -2.58 -6.48
C ASP A 1072 25.58 -1.83 -5.40
N ILE A 1073 24.95 -0.84 -4.75
CA ILE A 1073 25.63 0.04 -3.79
C ILE A 1073 25.57 -0.58 -2.39
N THR A 1074 26.69 -1.10 -1.92
CA THR A 1074 26.74 -1.94 -0.70
C THR A 1074 27.45 -1.28 0.48
N LYS A 1075 27.58 0.05 0.46
CA LYS A 1075 28.33 0.84 1.45
C LYS A 1075 27.57 2.11 1.86
N GLY A 1076 27.44 2.31 3.17
CA GLY A 1076 26.82 3.47 3.79
C GLY A 1076 25.51 3.14 4.51
N GLU A 1077 24.84 4.17 5.02
CA GLU A 1077 23.62 4.09 5.83
C GLU A 1077 22.83 5.41 5.77
N ASN A 1078 21.55 5.42 6.15
CA ASN A 1078 20.70 6.63 6.12
C ASN A 1078 20.21 7.12 7.50
N PRO A 1079 21.12 7.60 8.37
CA PRO A 1079 20.85 7.88 9.78
C PRO A 1079 19.92 9.07 10.02
N ASN A 1080 18.90 8.89 10.85
CA ASN A 1080 18.11 9.92 11.52
C ASN A 1080 17.33 9.30 12.69
N CYS A 1081 16.44 10.05 13.35
CA CYS A 1081 15.51 9.53 14.37
C CYS A 1081 16.21 8.74 15.49
N LEU A 1082 17.33 9.31 15.98
CA LEU A 1082 18.19 8.72 17.03
C LEU A 1082 18.80 7.35 16.69
N SER A 1083 18.75 6.94 15.43
CA SER A 1083 19.23 5.66 14.89
C SER A 1083 20.24 5.88 13.76
N ARG A 1084 21.02 4.83 13.46
CA ARG A 1084 21.86 4.73 12.25
C ARG A 1084 21.03 4.53 10.97
N GLY A 1085 19.72 4.33 11.10
CA GLY A 1085 18.82 4.04 9.99
C GLY A 1085 19.05 2.63 9.46
N PHE A 1086 18.92 2.48 8.15
CA PHE A 1086 19.20 1.23 7.46
C PHE A 1086 20.61 1.24 6.86
N PRO A 1087 21.35 0.12 6.89
CA PRO A 1087 22.59 -0.04 6.15
C PRO A 1087 22.32 -0.44 4.69
N ALA A 1088 23.17 0.05 3.79
CA ALA A 1088 23.22 -0.40 2.42
C ALA A 1088 23.85 -1.80 2.34
N VAL A 1089 23.27 -2.72 1.58
CA VAL A 1089 23.68 -4.14 1.52
C VAL A 1089 23.39 -4.74 0.15
N LYS A 1090 24.07 -5.84 -0.18
CA LYS A 1090 23.93 -6.53 -1.46
C LYS A 1090 22.46 -6.82 -1.84
N GLY A 1091 22.04 -6.27 -2.98
CA GLY A 1091 20.68 -6.40 -3.53
C GLY A 1091 19.88 -5.11 -3.37
N TRP A 1092 18.55 -5.21 -3.28
CA TRP A 1092 17.74 -4.04 -2.94
C TRP A 1092 17.89 -3.69 -1.46
N ASP A 1093 18.07 -2.41 -1.15
CA ASP A 1093 18.03 -1.88 0.21
C ASP A 1093 17.23 -0.55 0.32
N PRO A 1094 16.73 -0.18 1.51
CA PRO A 1094 16.00 1.06 1.75
C PRO A 1094 16.94 2.26 1.98
N VAL A 1095 18.11 2.30 1.34
CA VAL A 1095 19.07 3.42 1.35
C VAL A 1095 19.31 3.92 -0.08
N THR A 1096 19.59 2.98 -0.98
CA THR A 1096 19.98 3.20 -2.37
C THR A 1096 19.08 2.49 -3.39
N GLY A 1097 18.18 1.61 -2.94
CA GLY A 1097 17.24 0.90 -3.79
C GLY A 1097 17.90 -0.28 -4.48
N LEU A 1098 17.64 -0.49 -5.78
CA LEU A 1098 18.34 -1.46 -6.62
C LEU A 1098 19.79 -1.02 -6.97
N GLY A 1099 20.24 0.13 -6.46
CA GLY A 1099 21.52 0.75 -6.81
C GLY A 1099 21.41 1.77 -7.94
N THR A 1100 22.52 2.04 -8.64
CA THR A 1100 22.58 3.13 -9.65
C THR A 1100 22.52 2.62 -11.10
N PRO A 1101 21.79 3.28 -12.01
CA PRO A 1101 21.47 2.72 -13.33
C PRO A 1101 22.64 2.74 -14.32
N LYS A 1102 22.87 1.62 -15.02
CA LYS A 1102 23.81 1.53 -16.15
C LYS A 1102 23.05 1.80 -17.44
N TYR A 1103 23.14 3.01 -17.98
CA TYR A 1103 22.32 3.45 -19.12
C TYR A 1103 22.35 2.46 -20.31
N PRO A 1104 23.49 1.89 -20.75
CA PRO A 1104 23.52 0.95 -21.88
C PRO A 1104 22.69 -0.32 -21.64
N LYS A 1105 22.69 -0.85 -20.40
CA LYS A 1105 21.89 -2.03 -20.03
C LYS A 1105 20.41 -1.69 -19.87
N LEU A 1106 20.11 -0.54 -19.27
CA LEU A 1106 18.76 0.00 -19.17
C LEU A 1106 18.13 0.12 -20.56
N LEU A 1107 18.87 0.71 -21.51
CA LEU A 1107 18.48 0.82 -22.91
C LEU A 1107 18.33 -0.56 -23.57
N GLU A 1108 19.27 -1.49 -23.39
CA GLU A 1108 19.20 -2.85 -23.96
C GLU A 1108 17.92 -3.58 -23.52
N VAL A 1109 17.65 -3.62 -22.21
CA VAL A 1109 16.44 -4.27 -21.66
C VAL A 1109 15.19 -3.61 -22.21
N PHE A 1110 15.03 -2.29 -22.07
CA PHE A 1110 13.83 -1.60 -22.55
C PHE A 1110 13.65 -1.65 -24.08
N MET A 1111 14.73 -1.75 -24.87
CA MET A 1111 14.64 -1.95 -26.32
C MET A 1111 14.31 -3.40 -26.71
N SER A 1112 14.52 -4.38 -25.82
CA SER A 1112 14.12 -5.78 -26.04
C SER A 1112 12.61 -6.00 -25.87
N LEU A 1113 11.97 -5.26 -24.94
CA LEU A 1113 10.54 -5.36 -24.63
C LEU A 1113 9.67 -4.89 -25.82
N PRO A 1114 8.41 -5.37 -25.95
CA PRO A 1114 7.51 -5.03 -27.06
C PRO A 1114 7.47 -3.55 -27.45
#